data_AF-A0AAN8PAS2-F1
#
_entry.id   AF-A0AAN8PAS2-F1
#
_cell.length_a   1.000
_cell.length_b   1.000
_cell.length_c   1.000
_cell.angle_alpha   90.00
_cell.angle_beta   90.00
_cell.angle_gamma   90.00
#
_symmetry.space_group_name_H-M   'P 1'
#
loop_
_entity.id
_entity.type
_entity.pdbx_description
1 polymer ?
#
loop_
_entity_poly.entity_id
_entity_poly.type
_entity_poly.pdbx_seq_one_letter_code
_entity_poly.pdbx_strand_id
1 'polypeptide(L)'
;MHPLFSEVLTHKDLSKAGELFTIEDKDIEHDLSEVVDRIYEIADQKGYEDSDNDQSVVEICITRVTTAIRETQSIEEHARALVKLLEMCHRHTLTTSPRDEDPPHAKIASDIMSCLFLHYNKSAVMKLAIPAVVHYLDCDNKELACNVSSYLSLAAIDNADLLAKHMPLLVTSVLTGNYLLSKVLPQIFTQNPDPVIRHIDCLVGTLDKCEVIEQVSLIQLFSLVAKHQPEVLDKHYNKLCEFLSSGLTASTVITIFVDMAKQNPSAFVDRLDDLKKFMDNQPPLTYSVIQIIGAVGTLNETEADRSLKYFSSMLASSEDSAIPMILQDMRAIGLTHPELLTPYMEEVNKLSENASSAVRILVQSMKDDQQKYLTEKEMISVSSQTVTVITVGNPPNATHPSGTVSVKTTVVSPNTADSDLSLPKSVRTSERESERTSSPASTLVSERLSINSNLTTAYLNQNEPVHDGVQHFCEKHFTTIQNYVEKISARIPLPSKCSVVNGKHRRYVKLHFQCASQLDHCLYGKSQFSLDTFHPKIWLHLMFLSIQAQSSSALSQRDNNVTCLKVCWDALKGEKSDGTFLTLVTSAFPSVKDQETLTQELHEARYFDIFEFNALIKQWSCFMCNHPEKVNGLLQDGLPLIAGQLKEKKGKWKFLKRWKTRYFTLSGGQFTYSKSDLRKETLPVSKIQSVKAVRKGIRDIPKAFEIFTEDQTYVFKAKGHQNVEQWVQCLHIAVAHSQNAQTTDTDKKAPDRPRSMVVERPRSLITDTKL
;
A
#
# COMPACT_ATOMS: atom_id res chain seq x y z
N MET A 1 37.10 -6.55 -22.87
CA MET A 1 35.84 -6.66 -23.64
C MET A 1 35.73 -7.96 -24.41
N HIS A 2 34.62 -8.69 -24.23
CA HIS A 2 34.27 -9.91 -24.95
C HIS A 2 34.22 -9.67 -26.49
N PRO A 3 34.72 -10.61 -27.32
CA PRO A 3 34.89 -10.38 -28.76
C PRO A 3 33.63 -9.91 -29.49
N LEU A 4 32.46 -10.46 -29.16
CA LEU A 4 31.20 -10.08 -29.82
C LEU A 4 30.74 -8.65 -29.48
N PHE A 5 31.01 -8.15 -28.27
CA PHE A 5 30.77 -6.74 -27.95
C PHE A 5 31.73 -5.84 -28.72
N SER A 6 33.02 -6.22 -28.79
CA SER A 6 34.02 -5.49 -29.56
C SER A 6 33.63 -5.43 -31.05
N GLU A 7 33.16 -6.53 -31.63
CA GLU A 7 32.72 -6.59 -33.03
C GLU A 7 31.48 -5.70 -33.27
N VAL A 8 30.43 -5.85 -32.46
CA VAL A 8 29.18 -5.08 -32.61
C VAL A 8 29.39 -3.58 -32.42
N LEU A 9 30.22 -3.16 -31.45
CA LEU A 9 30.47 -1.73 -31.19
C LEU A 9 31.47 -1.11 -32.18
N THR A 10 32.49 -1.85 -32.62
CA THR A 10 33.50 -1.33 -33.57
C THR A 10 32.95 -1.25 -35.00
N HIS A 11 32.26 -2.30 -35.45
CA HIS A 11 31.74 -2.38 -36.83
C HIS A 11 30.28 -1.91 -36.96
N LYS A 12 29.62 -1.59 -35.83
CA LYS A 12 28.22 -1.13 -35.76
C LYS A 12 27.24 -2.12 -36.45
N ASP A 13 27.55 -3.42 -36.39
CA ASP A 13 26.84 -4.49 -37.09
C ASP A 13 25.60 -4.97 -36.32
N LEU A 14 24.43 -4.50 -36.74
CA LEU A 14 23.14 -4.92 -36.21
C LEU A 14 22.76 -6.38 -36.46
N SER A 15 23.37 -7.05 -37.45
CA SER A 15 23.06 -8.46 -37.73
C SER A 15 23.54 -9.36 -36.60
N LYS A 16 24.71 -9.04 -36.02
CA LYS A 16 25.33 -9.73 -34.89
C LYS A 16 24.90 -9.23 -33.52
N ALA A 17 24.38 -8.00 -33.41
CA ALA A 17 23.90 -7.44 -32.14
C ALA A 17 22.86 -8.31 -31.42
N GLY A 18 22.11 -9.14 -32.16
CA GLY A 18 21.16 -10.11 -31.58
C GLY A 18 21.81 -11.31 -30.88
N GLU A 19 23.06 -11.66 -31.20
CA GLU A 19 23.81 -12.77 -30.60
C GLU A 19 24.39 -12.41 -29.23
N LEU A 20 24.48 -11.12 -28.87
CA LEU A 20 24.95 -10.67 -27.55
C LEU A 20 24.21 -11.32 -26.37
N PHE A 21 22.96 -11.76 -26.59
CA PHE A 21 22.11 -12.39 -25.58
C PHE A 21 22.26 -13.91 -25.48
N THR A 22 23.11 -14.53 -26.31
CA THR A 22 23.46 -15.96 -26.14
C THR A 22 24.74 -16.14 -25.30
N ILE A 23 25.42 -15.05 -24.94
CA ILE A 23 26.54 -15.06 -23.99
C ILE A 23 25.98 -15.12 -22.57
N GLU A 24 26.56 -15.97 -21.70
CA GLU A 24 26.22 -16.02 -20.27
C GLU A 24 26.59 -14.71 -19.56
N ASP A 25 25.80 -14.27 -18.58
CA ASP A 25 25.99 -12.97 -17.93
C ASP A 25 27.34 -12.85 -17.21
N LYS A 26 27.86 -13.96 -16.68
CA LYS A 26 29.14 -14.02 -15.95
C LYS A 26 30.36 -13.86 -16.86
N ASP A 27 30.25 -14.28 -18.12
CA ASP A 27 31.38 -14.24 -19.07
C ASP A 27 31.67 -12.82 -19.56
N ILE A 28 30.75 -11.87 -19.30
CA ILE A 28 30.84 -10.46 -19.69
C ILE A 28 30.87 -9.49 -18.50
N GLU A 29 30.68 -9.97 -17.27
CA GLU A 29 30.54 -9.16 -16.05
C GLU A 29 31.68 -8.13 -15.89
N HIS A 30 32.93 -8.57 -15.96
CA HIS A 30 34.09 -7.68 -15.81
C HIS A 30 34.31 -6.71 -17.00
N ASP A 31 33.66 -6.94 -18.14
CA ASP A 31 33.77 -6.09 -19.33
C ASP A 31 32.74 -4.95 -19.36
N LEU A 32 31.68 -5.01 -18.54
CA LEU A 32 30.51 -4.14 -18.71
C LEU A 32 30.84 -2.64 -18.60
N SER A 33 31.80 -2.27 -17.75
CA SER A 33 32.27 -0.87 -17.64
C SER A 33 32.96 -0.40 -18.93
N GLU A 34 33.80 -1.24 -19.55
CA GLU A 34 34.46 -0.95 -20.82
C GLU A 34 33.44 -0.84 -21.97
N VAL A 35 32.42 -1.69 -21.97
CA VAL A 35 31.28 -1.64 -22.90
C VAL A 35 30.51 -0.32 -22.76
N VAL A 36 30.27 0.16 -21.54
CA VAL A 36 29.63 1.46 -21.28
C VAL A 36 30.49 2.63 -21.75
N ASP A 37 31.81 2.58 -21.57
CA ASP A 37 32.71 3.60 -22.11
C ASP A 37 32.74 3.62 -23.65
N ARG A 38 32.62 2.47 -24.32
CA ARG A 38 32.45 2.43 -25.80
C ARG A 38 31.08 2.93 -26.26
N ILE A 39 30.02 2.67 -25.49
CA ILE A 39 28.70 3.25 -25.75
C ILE A 39 28.76 4.79 -25.64
N TYR A 40 29.46 5.32 -24.64
CA TYR A 40 29.74 6.76 -24.50
C TYR A 40 30.42 7.32 -25.76
N GLU A 41 31.51 6.68 -26.21
CA GLU A 41 32.27 7.09 -27.40
C GLU A 41 31.43 7.13 -28.69
N ILE A 42 30.35 6.35 -28.79
CA ILE A 42 29.41 6.35 -29.94
C ILE A 42 28.30 7.39 -29.76
N ALA A 43 27.69 7.45 -28.57
CA ALA A 43 26.55 8.34 -28.31
C ALA A 43 26.93 9.83 -28.22
N ASP A 44 28.20 10.15 -27.96
CA ASP A 44 28.72 11.52 -27.95
C ASP A 44 29.19 12.00 -29.35
N GLN A 45 29.03 11.18 -30.41
CA GLN A 45 29.43 11.53 -31.78
C GLN A 45 28.47 12.51 -32.44
N LYS A 46 29.02 13.49 -33.16
CA LYS A 46 28.23 14.36 -34.05
C LYS A 46 27.56 13.52 -35.13
N GLY A 47 26.23 13.64 -35.24
CA GLY A 47 25.40 12.84 -36.17
C GLY A 47 24.82 11.56 -35.56
N TYR A 48 25.06 11.27 -34.27
CA TYR A 48 24.41 10.14 -33.57
C TYR A 48 22.87 10.27 -33.58
N GLU A 49 22.35 11.51 -33.46
CA GLU A 49 20.91 11.81 -33.52
C GLU A 49 20.26 11.45 -34.87
N ASP A 50 21.04 11.41 -35.96
CA ASP A 50 20.57 11.09 -37.31
C ASP A 50 20.83 9.61 -37.71
N SER A 51 21.69 8.87 -36.97
CA SER A 51 22.04 7.49 -37.30
C SER A 51 21.14 6.46 -36.59
N ASP A 52 20.07 6.04 -37.27
CA ASP A 52 19.19 4.92 -36.86
C ASP A 52 19.98 3.63 -36.52
N ASN A 53 21.08 3.39 -37.23
CA ASN A 53 21.94 2.22 -37.03
C ASN A 53 22.67 2.30 -35.69
N ASP A 54 23.38 3.40 -35.44
CA ASP A 54 24.15 3.63 -34.22
C ASP A 54 23.24 3.65 -32.99
N GLN A 55 22.08 4.32 -33.10
CA GLN A 55 21.07 4.34 -32.04
C GLN A 55 20.54 2.94 -31.71
N SER A 56 20.37 2.07 -32.71
CA SER A 56 19.93 0.70 -32.51
C SER A 56 21.04 -0.17 -31.89
N VAL A 57 22.31 0.02 -32.28
CA VAL A 57 23.47 -0.67 -31.68
C VAL A 57 23.60 -0.27 -30.21
N VAL A 58 23.63 1.03 -29.91
CA VAL A 58 23.72 1.57 -28.55
C VAL A 58 22.56 1.09 -27.69
N GLU A 59 21.32 1.13 -28.19
CA GLU A 59 20.15 0.63 -27.46
C GLU A 59 20.33 -0.84 -27.06
N ILE A 60 20.69 -1.71 -28.02
CA ILE A 60 20.87 -3.14 -27.79
C ILE A 60 22.00 -3.41 -26.79
N CYS A 61 23.11 -2.68 -26.89
CA CYS A 61 24.25 -2.86 -25.98
C CYS A 61 23.96 -2.37 -24.55
N ILE A 62 23.34 -1.19 -24.36
CA ILE A 62 22.87 -0.70 -23.04
C ILE A 62 21.93 -1.73 -22.41
N THR A 63 20.99 -2.23 -23.20
CA THR A 63 20.07 -3.29 -22.84
C THR A 63 20.83 -4.54 -22.35
N ARG A 64 21.82 -5.04 -23.09
CA ARG A 64 22.55 -6.26 -22.69
C ARG A 64 23.34 -6.02 -21.41
N VAL A 65 23.99 -4.87 -21.28
CA VAL A 65 24.72 -4.42 -20.07
C VAL A 65 23.80 -4.35 -18.86
N THR A 66 22.72 -3.56 -18.92
CA THR A 66 21.80 -3.36 -17.79
C THR A 66 21.11 -4.66 -17.36
N THR A 67 20.98 -5.64 -18.26
CA THR A 67 20.57 -6.99 -17.89
C THR A 67 21.68 -7.79 -17.23
N ALA A 68 22.88 -7.86 -17.79
CA ALA A 68 23.99 -8.59 -17.17
C ALA A 68 24.28 -8.07 -15.75
N ILE A 69 24.28 -6.75 -15.54
CA ILE A 69 24.42 -6.10 -14.21
C ILE A 69 23.33 -6.58 -13.23
N ARG A 70 22.09 -6.71 -13.70
CA ARG A 70 20.95 -7.10 -12.85
C ARG A 70 21.02 -8.57 -12.46
N GLU A 71 21.32 -9.47 -13.40
CA GLU A 71 21.35 -10.91 -13.13
C GLU A 71 22.60 -11.31 -12.31
N THR A 72 23.74 -10.62 -12.48
CA THR A 72 24.97 -10.79 -11.66
C THR A 72 24.95 -10.00 -10.34
N GLN A 73 24.06 -9.01 -10.21
CA GLN A 73 23.95 -8.07 -9.07
C GLN A 73 25.16 -7.13 -8.86
N SER A 74 26.02 -7.01 -9.88
CA SER A 74 27.32 -6.30 -9.91
C SER A 74 27.26 -4.77 -10.00
N ILE A 75 26.09 -4.15 -9.78
CA ILE A 75 25.85 -2.71 -9.99
C ILE A 75 26.88 -1.77 -9.34
N GLU A 76 27.47 -2.15 -8.20
CA GLU A 76 28.45 -1.31 -7.49
C GLU A 76 29.78 -1.18 -8.24
N GLU A 77 30.15 -2.15 -9.08
CA GLU A 77 31.35 -2.11 -9.92
C GLU A 77 31.16 -1.20 -11.14
N HIS A 78 29.93 -1.16 -11.67
CA HIS A 78 29.61 -0.49 -12.93
C HIS A 78 28.92 0.88 -12.78
N ALA A 79 28.42 1.22 -11.57
CA ALA A 79 27.68 2.45 -11.30
C ALA A 79 28.42 3.73 -11.75
N ARG A 80 29.75 3.79 -11.63
CA ARG A 80 30.54 4.95 -12.07
C ARG A 80 30.49 5.15 -13.58
N ALA A 81 30.60 4.08 -14.37
CA ALA A 81 30.54 4.16 -15.83
C ALA A 81 29.12 4.55 -16.29
N LEU A 82 28.09 3.95 -15.67
CA LEU A 82 26.69 4.29 -15.92
C LEU A 82 26.37 5.76 -15.62
N VAL A 83 26.82 6.28 -14.48
CA VAL A 83 26.61 7.69 -14.10
C VAL A 83 27.38 8.63 -15.04
N LYS A 84 28.61 8.31 -15.43
CA LYS A 84 29.37 9.06 -16.45
C LYS A 84 28.62 9.14 -17.80
N LEU A 85 28.00 8.03 -18.23
CA LEU A 85 27.18 8.00 -19.45
C LEU A 85 25.90 8.84 -19.29
N LEU A 86 25.25 8.79 -18.13
CA LEU A 86 24.09 9.64 -17.80
C LEU A 86 24.44 11.14 -17.79
N GLU A 87 25.59 11.53 -17.23
CA GLU A 87 26.08 12.91 -17.22
C GLU A 87 26.42 13.43 -18.63
N MET A 88 26.77 12.55 -19.57
CA MET A 88 26.93 12.92 -20.98
C MET A 88 25.56 13.16 -21.61
N CYS A 89 24.59 12.26 -21.43
CA CYS A 89 23.24 12.43 -21.99
C CYS A 89 22.56 13.75 -21.57
N HIS A 90 22.87 14.28 -20.38
CA HIS A 90 22.35 15.58 -19.92
C HIS A 90 22.88 16.78 -20.71
N ARG A 91 24.01 16.64 -21.41
CA ARG A 91 24.64 17.71 -22.22
C ARG A 91 24.08 17.82 -23.64
N HIS A 92 23.29 16.83 -24.07
CA HIS A 92 22.67 16.76 -25.39
C HIS A 92 21.18 17.15 -25.31
N THR A 93 20.54 17.32 -26.47
CA THR A 93 19.14 17.77 -26.53
C THR A 93 18.20 16.69 -25.99
N LEU A 94 17.52 16.97 -24.87
CA LEU A 94 16.55 16.06 -24.24
C LEU A 94 15.09 16.31 -24.68
N THR A 95 14.83 17.46 -25.32
CA THR A 95 13.51 17.91 -25.77
C THR A 95 12.84 16.90 -26.72
N THR A 96 11.57 16.59 -26.48
CA THR A 96 10.81 15.64 -27.31
C THR A 96 10.54 16.20 -28.71
N SER A 97 10.60 15.33 -29.72
CA SER A 97 10.23 15.72 -31.08
C SER A 97 8.71 15.98 -31.21
N PRO A 98 8.25 16.76 -32.21
CA PRO A 98 6.82 17.00 -32.44
C PRO A 98 5.98 15.75 -32.84
N ARG A 99 6.58 14.54 -32.80
CA ARG A 99 5.89 13.24 -32.98
C ARG A 99 5.61 12.51 -31.65
N ASP A 100 5.90 13.12 -30.51
CA ASP A 100 5.99 12.46 -29.19
C ASP A 100 7.00 11.29 -29.20
N GLU A 101 8.16 11.52 -29.79
CA GLU A 101 9.29 10.58 -29.76
C GLU A 101 10.46 11.22 -29.02
N ASP A 102 10.96 10.53 -27.98
CA ASP A 102 12.14 10.93 -27.21
C ASP A 102 13.39 10.96 -28.09
N PRO A 103 14.30 11.94 -27.90
CA PRO A 103 15.62 11.92 -28.51
C PRO A 103 16.43 10.72 -27.97
N PRO A 104 17.48 10.27 -28.70
CA PRO A 104 18.19 9.06 -28.32
C PRO A 104 18.87 9.16 -26.96
N HIS A 105 19.43 10.32 -26.59
CA HIS A 105 20.03 10.52 -25.26
C HIS A 105 19.01 10.45 -24.11
N ALA A 106 17.76 10.87 -24.33
CA ALA A 106 16.69 10.70 -23.33
C ALA A 106 16.33 9.21 -23.13
N LYS A 107 16.36 8.40 -24.20
CA LYS A 107 16.17 6.93 -24.11
C LYS A 107 17.30 6.29 -23.30
N ILE A 108 18.56 6.61 -23.63
CA ILE A 108 19.75 6.16 -22.90
C ILE A 108 19.63 6.53 -21.40
N ALA A 109 19.32 7.79 -21.11
CA ALA A 109 19.18 8.29 -19.74
C ALA A 109 18.08 7.54 -18.96
N SER A 110 16.93 7.28 -19.59
CA SER A 110 15.83 6.52 -19.00
C SER A 110 16.23 5.08 -18.64
N ASP A 111 16.89 4.36 -19.55
CA ASP A 111 17.35 2.98 -19.31
C ASP A 111 18.40 2.91 -18.19
N ILE A 112 19.35 3.84 -18.18
CA ILE A 112 20.39 3.93 -17.13
C ILE A 112 19.77 4.26 -15.77
N MET A 113 18.88 5.25 -15.70
CA MET A 113 18.20 5.59 -14.44
C MET A 113 17.38 4.42 -13.92
N SER A 114 16.63 3.73 -14.79
CA SER A 114 15.89 2.52 -14.42
C SER A 114 16.78 1.40 -13.86
N CYS A 115 18.00 1.25 -14.39
CA CYS A 115 18.99 0.32 -13.87
C CYS A 115 19.54 0.76 -12.50
N LEU A 116 19.99 2.01 -12.36
CA LEU A 116 20.55 2.55 -11.10
C LEU A 116 19.54 2.50 -9.94
N PHE A 117 18.32 2.97 -10.16
CA PHE A 117 17.28 3.03 -9.12
C PHE A 117 16.55 1.71 -8.87
N LEU A 118 16.84 0.64 -9.61
CA LEU A 118 16.48 -0.72 -9.17
C LEU A 118 17.21 -1.09 -7.87
N HIS A 119 18.35 -0.45 -7.61
CA HIS A 119 19.23 -0.67 -6.45
C HIS A 119 19.25 0.56 -5.51
N TYR A 120 18.11 1.24 -5.33
CA TYR A 120 17.99 2.45 -4.50
C TYR A 120 18.43 2.25 -3.04
N ASN A 121 18.37 1.01 -2.53
CA ASN A 121 18.83 0.64 -1.20
C ASN A 121 20.37 0.57 -1.07
N LYS A 122 21.13 0.59 -2.17
CA LYS A 122 22.59 0.59 -2.16
C LYS A 122 23.14 2.03 -2.05
N SER A 123 23.43 2.48 -0.83
CA SER A 123 23.97 3.82 -0.56
C SER A 123 25.20 4.20 -1.39
N ALA A 124 26.09 3.24 -1.70
CA ALA A 124 27.27 3.49 -2.55
C ALA A 124 26.90 3.88 -3.99
N VAL A 125 25.86 3.27 -4.56
CA VAL A 125 25.33 3.60 -5.89
C VAL A 125 24.58 4.93 -5.84
N MET A 126 23.73 5.15 -4.83
CA MET A 126 22.93 6.37 -4.70
C MET A 126 23.76 7.64 -4.47
N LYS A 127 24.92 7.53 -3.81
CA LYS A 127 25.91 8.64 -3.69
C LYS A 127 26.45 9.13 -5.04
N LEU A 128 26.42 8.28 -6.07
CA LEU A 128 26.80 8.64 -7.45
C LEU A 128 25.58 9.04 -8.27
N ALA A 129 24.49 8.28 -8.17
CA ALA A 129 23.31 8.45 -9.01
C ALA A 129 22.51 9.72 -8.68
N ILE A 130 22.22 10.00 -7.40
CA ILE A 130 21.34 11.12 -7.02
C ILE A 130 21.86 12.47 -7.54
N PRO A 131 23.16 12.84 -7.35
CA PRO A 131 23.67 14.12 -7.84
C PRO A 131 23.55 14.31 -9.35
N ALA A 132 23.80 13.26 -10.16
CA ALA A 132 23.66 13.34 -11.62
C ALA A 132 22.18 13.42 -12.06
N VAL A 133 21.30 12.71 -11.35
CA VAL A 133 19.89 12.54 -11.72
C VAL A 133 19.04 13.78 -11.41
N VAL A 134 19.31 14.51 -10.32
CA VAL A 134 18.51 15.70 -9.97
C VAL A 134 18.57 16.81 -11.03
N HIS A 135 19.61 16.86 -11.85
CA HIS A 135 19.72 17.81 -12.96
C HIS A 135 18.69 17.56 -14.08
N TYR A 136 18.13 16.35 -14.18
CA TYR A 136 17.06 16.04 -15.15
C TYR A 136 15.68 16.56 -14.73
N LEU A 137 15.53 17.13 -13.52
CA LEU A 137 14.27 17.73 -13.06
C LEU A 137 13.92 19.06 -13.76
N ASP A 138 14.91 19.70 -14.39
CA ASP A 138 14.79 21.00 -15.06
C ASP A 138 14.92 20.87 -16.60
N CYS A 139 14.77 19.65 -17.14
CA CYS A 139 14.80 19.43 -18.59
C CYS A 139 13.39 19.60 -19.22
N ASP A 140 13.35 20.05 -20.48
CA ASP A 140 12.10 20.25 -21.24
C ASP A 140 11.26 18.96 -21.39
N ASN A 141 11.87 17.78 -21.21
CA ASN A 141 11.19 16.50 -21.33
C ASN A 141 10.42 16.17 -20.05
N LYS A 142 9.13 16.54 -20.04
CA LYS A 142 8.22 16.32 -18.91
C LYS A 142 8.03 14.85 -18.53
N GLU A 143 8.11 13.91 -19.49
CA GLU A 143 8.01 12.48 -19.17
C GLU A 143 9.28 12.02 -18.43
N LEU A 144 10.45 12.46 -18.88
CA LEU A 144 11.73 12.18 -18.23
C LEU A 144 11.82 12.80 -16.82
N ALA A 145 11.42 14.07 -16.65
CA ALA A 145 11.37 14.73 -15.33
C ALA A 145 10.38 14.06 -14.35
N CYS A 146 9.25 13.54 -14.85
CA CYS A 146 8.29 12.77 -14.06
C CYS A 146 8.84 11.37 -13.66
N ASN A 147 9.56 10.71 -14.57
CA ASN A 147 10.25 9.45 -14.28
C ASN A 147 11.33 9.65 -13.20
N VAL A 148 12.14 10.71 -13.31
CA VAL A 148 13.11 11.12 -12.28
C VAL A 148 12.43 11.30 -10.92
N SER A 149 11.30 12.00 -10.88
CA SER A 149 10.54 12.22 -9.64
C SER A 149 10.04 10.94 -9.00
N SER A 150 9.65 9.96 -9.83
CA SER A 150 9.28 8.61 -9.39
C SER A 150 10.47 7.85 -8.79
N TYR A 151 11.66 7.98 -9.38
CA TYR A 151 12.89 7.37 -8.88
C TYR A 151 13.40 8.01 -7.58
N LEU A 152 13.38 9.35 -7.49
CA LEU A 152 13.75 10.08 -6.27
C LEU A 152 12.78 9.78 -5.12
N SER A 153 11.50 9.51 -5.41
CA SER A 153 10.51 9.04 -4.43
C SER A 153 10.83 7.66 -3.84
N LEU A 154 11.50 6.78 -4.60
CA LEU A 154 12.01 5.50 -4.07
C LEU A 154 13.28 5.71 -3.25
N ALA A 155 14.21 6.54 -3.74
CA ALA A 155 15.46 6.81 -3.04
C ALA A 155 15.27 7.54 -1.70
N ALA A 156 14.19 8.32 -1.54
CA ALA A 156 13.85 9.03 -0.31
C ALA A 156 13.68 8.13 0.92
N ILE A 157 13.29 6.86 0.71
CA ILE A 157 13.07 5.86 1.76
C ILE A 157 14.38 5.58 2.53
N ASP A 158 15.48 5.34 1.82
CA ASP A 158 16.77 4.91 2.39
C ASP A 158 17.88 5.98 2.31
N ASN A 159 17.67 7.07 1.57
CA ASN A 159 18.72 8.07 1.24
C ASN A 159 18.28 9.53 1.45
N ALA A 160 17.38 9.77 2.41
CA ALA A 160 16.88 11.11 2.74
C ALA A 160 18.00 12.17 2.89
N ASP A 161 19.07 11.85 3.63
CA ASP A 161 20.22 12.75 3.88
C ASP A 161 21.01 13.12 2.60
N LEU A 162 20.95 12.29 1.55
CA LEU A 162 21.58 12.61 0.26
C LEU A 162 20.68 13.53 -0.56
N LEU A 163 19.37 13.24 -0.59
CA LEU A 163 18.36 14.05 -1.30
C LEU A 163 18.18 15.44 -0.71
N ALA A 164 18.27 15.57 0.61
CA ALA A 164 18.14 16.86 1.32
C ALA A 164 19.15 17.92 0.84
N LYS A 165 20.34 17.51 0.35
CA LYS A 165 21.34 18.41 -0.24
C LYS A 165 20.85 19.09 -1.53
N HIS A 166 19.87 18.48 -2.19
CA HIS A 166 19.26 18.95 -3.44
C HIS A 166 17.85 19.53 -3.23
N MET A 167 17.43 19.75 -1.98
CA MET A 167 16.13 20.34 -1.60
C MET A 167 15.76 21.59 -2.43
N PRO A 168 16.66 22.57 -2.72
CA PRO A 168 16.29 23.73 -3.54
C PRO A 168 15.77 23.34 -4.94
N LEU A 169 16.40 22.37 -5.62
CA LEU A 169 15.97 21.90 -6.94
C LEU A 169 14.62 21.18 -6.87
N LEU A 170 14.40 20.39 -5.82
CA LEU A 170 13.14 19.67 -5.60
C LEU A 170 11.98 20.64 -5.37
N VAL A 171 12.18 21.67 -4.53
CA VAL A 171 11.19 22.73 -4.30
C VAL A 171 10.91 23.49 -5.58
N THR A 172 11.93 23.91 -6.33
CA THR A 172 11.75 24.59 -7.63
C THR A 172 10.96 23.73 -8.62
N SER A 173 11.25 22.43 -8.72
CA SER A 173 10.54 21.51 -9.63
C SER A 173 9.06 21.32 -9.22
N VAL A 174 8.74 21.27 -7.92
CA VAL A 174 7.32 21.30 -7.46
C VAL A 174 6.64 22.60 -7.91
N LEU A 175 7.30 23.76 -7.76
CA LEU A 175 6.75 25.06 -8.14
C LEU A 175 6.56 25.23 -9.66
N THR A 176 7.36 24.56 -10.50
CA THR A 176 7.19 24.55 -11.97
C THR A 176 6.13 23.53 -12.45
N GLY A 177 5.54 22.74 -11.55
CA GLY A 177 4.40 21.87 -11.82
C GLY A 177 4.65 20.37 -11.65
N ASN A 178 5.82 19.96 -11.16
CA ASN A 178 6.17 18.56 -10.94
C ASN A 178 5.68 18.07 -9.55
N TYR A 179 4.36 18.10 -9.35
CA TYR A 179 3.72 17.90 -8.04
C TYR A 179 3.94 16.50 -7.44
N LEU A 180 4.40 15.51 -8.22
CA LEU A 180 4.77 14.20 -7.70
C LEU A 180 5.85 14.29 -6.60
N LEU A 181 6.76 15.26 -6.70
CA LEU A 181 7.79 15.53 -5.70
C LEU A 181 7.25 16.04 -4.35
N SER A 182 5.97 16.45 -4.27
CA SER A 182 5.33 16.79 -2.98
C SER A 182 5.39 15.64 -1.97
N LYS A 183 5.48 14.38 -2.44
CA LYS A 183 5.63 13.17 -1.61
C LYS A 183 7.04 13.00 -1.04
N VAL A 184 8.04 13.63 -1.67
CA VAL A 184 9.45 13.58 -1.28
C VAL A 184 9.74 14.62 -0.20
N LEU A 185 9.27 15.86 -0.40
CA LEU A 185 9.59 17.00 0.48
C LEU A 185 9.40 16.71 1.99
N PRO A 186 8.30 16.07 2.48
CA PRO A 186 8.14 15.75 3.90
C PRO A 186 9.20 14.80 4.46
N GLN A 187 9.72 13.88 3.63
CA GLN A 187 10.68 12.85 4.06
C GLN A 187 12.09 13.41 4.27
N ILE A 188 12.41 14.53 3.61
CA ILE A 188 13.73 15.19 3.63
C ILE A 188 13.71 16.56 4.32
N PHE A 189 12.55 16.99 4.85
CA PHE A 189 12.37 18.31 5.46
C PHE A 189 13.25 18.50 6.71
N THR A 190 13.36 17.47 7.56
CA THR A 190 14.08 17.57 8.84
C THR A 190 15.59 17.76 8.67
N GLN A 191 16.16 17.34 7.53
CA GLN A 191 17.57 17.54 7.20
C GLN A 191 17.88 18.91 6.58
N ASN A 192 16.92 19.55 5.91
CA ASN A 192 17.14 20.83 5.23
C ASN A 192 15.83 21.63 5.07
N PRO A 193 15.32 22.26 6.15
CA PRO A 193 14.01 22.92 6.14
C PRO A 193 14.00 24.27 5.40
N ASP A 194 15.12 25.01 5.40
CA ASP A 194 15.20 26.39 4.92
C ASP A 194 14.62 26.64 3.50
N PRO A 195 14.88 25.80 2.48
CA PRO A 195 14.37 26.04 1.13
C PRO A 195 12.86 25.88 1.03
N VAL A 196 12.25 25.01 1.86
CA VAL A 196 10.79 24.84 1.95
C VAL A 196 10.18 26.06 2.64
N ILE A 197 10.72 26.45 3.80
CA ILE A 197 10.22 27.59 4.58
C ILE A 197 10.29 28.88 3.74
N ARG A 198 11.40 29.12 3.02
CA ARG A 198 11.56 30.30 2.15
C ARG A 198 10.53 30.39 1.03
N HIS A 199 10.02 29.26 0.54
CA HIS A 199 9.06 29.19 -0.56
C HIS A 199 7.65 28.79 -0.12
N ILE A 200 7.36 28.85 1.19
CA ILE A 200 6.09 28.37 1.75
C ILE A 200 4.86 29.01 1.09
N ASP A 201 4.93 30.30 0.76
CA ASP A 201 3.87 31.05 0.08
C ASP A 201 3.57 30.50 -1.31
N CYS A 202 4.63 30.21 -2.07
CA CYS A 202 4.50 29.63 -3.39
C CYS A 202 3.98 28.19 -3.32
N LEU A 203 4.44 27.41 -2.34
CA LEU A 203 4.00 26.02 -2.12
C LEU A 203 2.52 25.95 -1.71
N VAL A 204 2.04 26.80 -0.78
CA VAL A 204 0.61 26.91 -0.44
C VAL A 204 -0.20 27.29 -1.69
N GLY A 205 0.31 28.21 -2.52
CA GLY A 205 -0.27 28.57 -3.82
C GLY A 205 -0.26 27.46 -4.89
N THR A 206 0.35 26.30 -4.64
CA THR A 206 0.24 25.11 -5.53
C THR A 206 -0.91 24.18 -5.15
N LEU A 207 -1.48 24.26 -3.94
CA LEU A 207 -2.54 23.34 -3.46
C LEU A 207 -3.73 23.23 -4.44
N ASP A 208 -4.15 24.33 -5.05
CA ASP A 208 -5.27 24.39 -6.00
C ASP A 208 -4.99 23.71 -7.35
N LYS A 209 -3.73 23.39 -7.64
CA LYS A 209 -3.27 22.79 -8.89
C LYS A 209 -2.92 21.30 -8.75
N CYS A 210 -2.83 20.81 -7.52
CA CYS A 210 -2.42 19.46 -7.15
C CYS A 210 -3.59 18.48 -7.13
N GLU A 211 -3.35 17.19 -7.44
CA GLU A 211 -4.31 16.12 -7.15
C GLU A 211 -4.40 15.87 -5.64
N VAL A 212 -5.48 15.23 -5.17
CA VAL A 212 -5.77 14.99 -3.74
C VAL A 212 -4.60 14.34 -2.97
N ILE A 213 -3.87 13.41 -3.60
CA ILE A 213 -2.72 12.73 -2.96
C ILE A 213 -1.55 13.70 -2.75
N GLU A 214 -1.36 14.65 -3.67
CA GLU A 214 -0.30 15.67 -3.63
C GLU A 214 -0.67 16.77 -2.63
N GLN A 215 -1.96 17.15 -2.56
CA GLN A 215 -2.50 18.02 -1.52
C GLN A 215 -2.26 17.45 -0.11
N VAL A 216 -2.59 16.18 0.13
CA VAL A 216 -2.30 15.48 1.40
C VAL A 216 -0.79 15.54 1.73
N SER A 217 0.07 15.33 0.73
CA SER A 217 1.53 15.35 0.92
C SER A 217 2.07 16.76 1.25
N LEU A 218 1.55 17.80 0.60
CA LEU A 218 1.88 19.20 0.91
C LEU A 218 1.33 19.62 2.28
N ILE A 219 0.13 19.20 2.66
CA ILE A 219 -0.43 19.48 3.99
C ILE A 219 0.38 18.75 5.09
N GLN A 220 0.87 17.54 4.81
CA GLN A 220 1.83 16.87 5.70
C GLN A 220 3.16 17.66 5.82
N LEU A 221 3.68 18.22 4.71
CA LEU A 221 4.84 19.13 4.74
C LEU A 221 4.55 20.34 5.63
N PHE A 222 3.37 20.96 5.51
CA PHE A 222 2.99 22.12 6.30
C PHE A 222 2.79 21.79 7.79
N SER A 223 2.42 20.56 8.15
CA SER A 223 2.47 20.10 9.55
C SER A 223 3.89 20.00 10.11
N LEU A 224 4.89 19.64 9.28
CA LEU A 224 6.29 19.68 9.69
C LEU A 224 6.80 21.13 9.82
N VAL A 225 6.38 22.03 8.93
CA VAL A 225 6.66 23.47 9.03
C VAL A 225 6.04 24.06 10.29
N ALA A 226 4.77 23.76 10.61
CA ALA A 226 4.09 24.26 11.81
C ALA A 226 4.80 23.88 13.12
N LYS A 227 5.42 22.69 13.17
CA LYS A 227 6.21 22.22 14.33
C LYS A 227 7.58 22.90 14.45
N HIS A 228 8.13 23.39 13.33
CA HIS A 228 9.45 24.01 13.30
C HIS A 228 9.40 25.53 13.43
N GLN A 229 8.49 26.17 12.67
CA GLN A 229 8.34 27.61 12.58
C GLN A 229 6.89 27.97 12.18
N PRO A 230 5.93 28.03 13.13
CA PRO A 230 4.51 28.20 12.83
C PRO A 230 4.13 29.58 12.29
N GLU A 231 4.86 30.64 12.61
CA GLU A 231 4.50 32.02 12.27
C GLU A 231 4.45 32.27 10.74
N VAL A 232 5.16 31.46 9.94
CA VAL A 232 5.12 31.58 8.48
C VAL A 232 3.79 31.13 7.87
N LEU A 233 2.98 30.37 8.62
CA LEU A 233 1.67 29.84 8.20
C LEU A 233 0.49 30.74 8.62
N ASP A 234 0.70 31.74 9.49
CA ASP A 234 -0.40 32.54 10.05
C ASP A 234 -1.24 33.29 9.00
N LYS A 235 -0.58 33.76 7.93
CA LYS A 235 -1.21 34.40 6.76
C LYS A 235 -1.93 33.42 5.82
N HIS A 236 -1.66 32.12 5.95
CA HIS A 236 -2.25 31.05 5.14
C HIS A 236 -3.43 30.35 5.83
N TYR A 237 -3.78 30.75 7.06
CA TYR A 237 -4.88 30.18 7.85
C TYR A 237 -6.17 29.97 7.04
N ASN A 238 -6.67 31.03 6.40
CA ASN A 238 -7.91 30.97 5.60
C ASN A 238 -7.83 29.94 4.47
N LYS A 239 -6.65 29.80 3.82
CA LYS A 239 -6.46 28.84 2.73
C LYS A 239 -6.41 27.40 3.25
N LEU A 240 -5.81 27.18 4.42
CA LEU A 240 -5.79 25.88 5.07
C LEU A 240 -7.20 25.45 5.55
N CYS A 241 -8.05 26.38 5.99
CA CYS A 241 -9.44 26.10 6.37
C CYS A 241 -10.27 25.44 5.26
N GLU A 242 -10.00 25.74 3.97
CA GLU A 242 -10.65 25.08 2.84
C GLU A 242 -10.46 23.55 2.83
N PHE A 243 -9.35 23.07 3.41
CA PHE A 243 -8.99 21.65 3.49
C PHE A 243 -9.46 20.94 4.76
N LEU A 244 -10.16 21.63 5.67
CA LEU A 244 -10.82 21.01 6.83
C LEU A 244 -12.06 20.19 6.43
N SER A 245 -12.69 20.47 5.29
CA SER A 245 -13.89 19.76 4.82
C SER A 245 -13.60 18.40 4.19
N SER A 246 -12.33 18.06 3.95
CA SER A 246 -11.91 16.81 3.32
C SER A 246 -11.42 15.81 4.38
N GLY A 247 -12.07 14.64 4.46
CA GLY A 247 -11.74 13.60 5.43
C GLY A 247 -10.33 13.01 5.32
N LEU A 248 -9.59 13.28 4.23
CA LEU A 248 -8.19 12.88 4.07
C LEU A 248 -7.19 13.90 4.60
N THR A 249 -7.60 15.16 4.79
CA THR A 249 -6.71 16.29 5.14
C THR A 249 -7.07 16.94 6.47
N ALA A 250 -8.34 16.89 6.88
CA ALA A 250 -8.87 17.60 8.05
C ALA A 250 -8.10 17.35 9.35
N SER A 251 -7.73 16.09 9.63
CA SER A 251 -6.95 15.73 10.83
C SER A 251 -5.55 16.35 10.83
N THR A 252 -4.89 16.42 9.68
CA THR A 252 -3.56 17.06 9.55
C THR A 252 -3.67 18.58 9.61
N VAL A 253 -4.70 19.17 9.00
CA VAL A 253 -4.94 20.63 9.06
C VAL A 253 -5.28 21.09 10.49
N ILE A 254 -6.13 20.38 11.22
CA ILE A 254 -6.40 20.76 12.62
C ILE A 254 -5.16 20.56 13.50
N THR A 255 -4.30 19.59 13.19
CA THR A 255 -2.99 19.42 13.86
C THR A 255 -2.06 20.61 13.59
N ILE A 256 -2.00 21.13 12.35
CA ILE A 256 -1.29 22.40 12.04
C ILE A 256 -1.79 23.53 12.94
N PHE A 257 -3.11 23.68 13.09
CA PHE A 257 -3.69 24.74 13.92
C PHE A 257 -3.42 24.54 15.42
N VAL A 258 -3.37 23.30 15.92
CA VAL A 258 -2.91 22.99 17.29
C VAL A 258 -1.44 23.40 17.49
N ASP A 259 -0.55 23.05 16.56
CA ASP A 259 0.88 23.35 16.66
C ASP A 259 1.13 24.87 16.57
N MET A 260 0.38 25.58 15.72
CA MET A 260 0.40 27.05 15.66
C MET A 260 -0.14 27.70 16.95
N ALA A 261 -1.29 27.26 17.45
CA ALA A 261 -1.92 27.84 18.64
C ALA A 261 -1.08 27.63 19.91
N LYS A 262 -0.30 26.54 20.01
CA LYS A 262 0.61 26.31 21.14
C LYS A 262 1.80 27.27 21.18
N GLN A 263 2.23 27.83 20.04
CA GLN A 263 3.33 28.80 19.99
C GLN A 263 2.84 30.25 19.93
N ASN A 264 1.72 30.52 19.26
CA ASN A 264 1.09 31.84 19.18
C ASN A 264 -0.42 31.74 19.45
N PRO A 265 -0.85 31.58 20.71
CA PRO A 265 -2.29 31.45 21.00
C PRO A 265 -3.06 32.74 20.70
N SER A 266 -2.39 33.89 20.73
CA SER A 266 -3.03 35.20 20.48
C SER A 266 -3.66 35.30 19.09
N ALA A 267 -3.08 34.65 18.08
CA ALA A 267 -3.60 34.61 16.72
C ALA A 267 -4.90 33.79 16.57
N PHE A 268 -5.30 33.02 17.60
CA PHE A 268 -6.46 32.13 17.54
C PHE A 268 -7.70 32.65 18.29
N VAL A 269 -7.60 33.72 19.09
CA VAL A 269 -8.71 34.28 19.88
C VAL A 269 -9.95 34.55 19.01
N ASP A 270 -9.79 35.35 17.94
CA ASP A 270 -10.89 35.69 17.02
C ASP A 270 -11.30 34.52 16.10
N ARG A 271 -10.49 33.45 16.04
CA ARG A 271 -10.70 32.26 15.19
C ARG A 271 -11.44 31.13 15.92
N LEU A 272 -11.53 31.17 17.25
CA LEU A 272 -12.10 30.09 18.07
C LEU A 272 -13.55 29.78 17.73
N ASP A 273 -14.40 30.78 17.53
CA ASP A 273 -15.83 30.55 17.37
C ASP A 273 -16.19 29.95 16.00
N ASP A 274 -15.35 30.13 14.98
CA ASP A 274 -15.49 29.44 13.69
C ASP A 274 -14.95 28.00 13.74
N LEU A 275 -13.86 27.76 14.49
CA LEU A 275 -13.36 26.40 14.75
C LEU A 275 -14.37 25.56 15.56
N LYS A 276 -15.08 26.17 16.53
CA LYS A 276 -16.16 25.51 17.28
C LYS A 276 -17.32 25.08 16.38
N LYS A 277 -17.80 25.95 15.47
CA LYS A 277 -18.84 25.59 14.48
C LYS A 277 -18.39 24.44 13.57
N PHE A 278 -17.09 24.31 13.31
CA PHE A 278 -16.55 23.21 12.52
C PHE A 278 -16.62 21.87 13.26
N MET A 279 -16.40 21.90 14.58
CA MET A 279 -16.47 20.73 15.47
C MET A 279 -17.84 20.05 15.45
N ASP A 280 -18.93 20.84 15.51
CA ASP A 280 -20.31 20.35 15.45
C ASP A 280 -20.59 19.50 14.19
N ASN A 281 -19.86 19.78 13.11
CA ASN A 281 -19.98 19.07 11.82
C ASN A 281 -18.98 17.91 11.67
N GLN A 282 -17.95 17.81 12.51
CA GLN A 282 -16.88 16.79 12.45
C GLN A 282 -16.43 16.33 13.85
N PRO A 283 -17.23 15.51 14.56
CA PRO A 283 -16.93 15.05 15.93
C PRO A 283 -15.53 14.45 16.17
N PRO A 284 -14.87 13.73 15.23
CA PRO A 284 -13.52 13.21 15.44
C PRO A 284 -12.43 14.27 15.67
N LEU A 285 -12.67 15.54 15.33
CA LEU A 285 -11.69 16.63 15.48
C LEU A 285 -11.80 17.37 16.83
N THR A 286 -12.79 17.02 17.66
CA THR A 286 -13.13 17.66 18.94
C THR A 286 -11.93 17.87 19.85
N TYR A 287 -11.08 16.85 20.03
CA TYR A 287 -9.89 16.97 20.88
C TYR A 287 -8.92 18.06 20.41
N SER A 288 -8.66 18.15 19.11
CA SER A 288 -7.73 19.15 18.58
C SER A 288 -8.27 20.58 18.76
N VAL A 289 -9.60 20.77 18.69
CA VAL A 289 -10.23 22.07 19.01
C VAL A 289 -10.13 22.38 20.51
N ILE A 290 -10.34 21.40 21.39
CA ILE A 290 -10.13 21.54 22.85
C ILE A 290 -8.70 22.02 23.15
N GLN A 291 -7.68 21.45 22.52
CA GLN A 291 -6.28 21.87 22.72
C GLN A 291 -6.01 23.32 22.27
N ILE A 292 -6.67 23.79 21.20
CA ILE A 292 -6.55 25.19 20.75
C ILE A 292 -7.21 26.12 21.78
N ILE A 293 -8.39 25.76 22.30
CA ILE A 293 -9.09 26.51 23.36
C ILE A 293 -8.25 26.53 24.65
N GLY A 294 -7.65 25.41 25.02
CA GLY A 294 -6.74 25.31 26.18
C GLY A 294 -5.54 26.24 26.06
N ALA A 295 -4.89 26.27 24.89
CA ALA A 295 -3.78 27.17 24.62
C ALA A 295 -4.19 28.66 24.64
N VAL A 296 -5.37 29.01 24.10
CA VAL A 296 -5.88 30.39 24.16
C VAL A 296 -6.23 30.79 25.61
N GLY A 297 -6.76 29.86 26.41
CA GLY A 297 -7.10 30.08 27.80
C GLY A 297 -5.92 30.32 28.75
N THR A 298 -4.67 30.15 28.32
CA THR A 298 -3.47 30.49 29.12
C THR A 298 -2.93 31.91 28.83
N LEU A 299 -3.58 32.70 27.97
CA LEU A 299 -3.12 34.04 27.60
C LEU A 299 -3.38 35.11 28.68
N ASN A 300 -4.60 35.12 29.23
CA ASN A 300 -5.09 36.15 30.14
C ASN A 300 -6.37 35.69 30.86
N GLU A 301 -6.72 36.38 31.96
CA GLU A 301 -7.89 36.06 32.79
C GLU A 301 -9.22 36.02 32.02
N THR A 302 -9.40 36.88 31.01
CA THR A 302 -10.65 36.94 30.24
C THR A 302 -10.86 35.73 29.33
N GLU A 303 -9.83 35.27 28.63
CA GLU A 303 -9.90 34.06 27.81
C GLU A 303 -9.81 32.78 28.65
N ALA A 304 -9.15 32.83 29.81
CA ALA A 304 -9.15 31.77 30.81
C ALA A 304 -10.56 31.48 31.33
N ASP A 305 -11.29 32.51 31.80
CA ASP A 305 -12.69 32.39 32.24
C ASP A 305 -13.61 31.92 31.10
N ARG A 306 -13.45 32.46 29.89
CA ARG A 306 -14.21 32.03 28.70
C ARG A 306 -13.99 30.56 28.36
N SER A 307 -12.75 30.08 28.45
CA SER A 307 -12.36 28.69 28.16
C SER A 307 -12.82 27.73 29.26
N LEU A 308 -12.67 28.10 30.55
CA LEU A 308 -13.14 27.29 31.68
C LEU A 308 -14.67 27.11 31.68
N LYS A 309 -15.44 28.17 31.36
CA LYS A 309 -16.90 28.08 31.17
C LYS A 309 -17.27 27.10 30.06
N TYR A 310 -16.55 27.15 28.94
CA TYR A 310 -16.77 26.24 27.83
C TYR A 310 -16.44 24.78 28.21
N PHE A 311 -15.31 24.55 28.87
CA PHE A 311 -14.92 23.22 29.35
C PHE A 311 -15.88 22.63 30.39
N SER A 312 -16.38 23.43 31.35
CA SER A 312 -17.45 23.03 32.26
C SER A 312 -18.71 22.59 31.49
N SER A 313 -19.16 23.39 30.51
CA SER A 313 -20.32 23.01 29.68
C SER A 313 -20.09 21.71 28.87
N MET A 314 -18.84 21.46 28.43
CA MET A 314 -18.48 20.21 27.75
C MET A 314 -18.42 19.01 28.71
N LEU A 315 -17.92 19.16 29.94
CA LEU A 315 -17.89 18.07 30.92
C LEU A 315 -19.29 17.52 31.22
N ALA A 316 -20.31 18.39 31.18
CA ALA A 316 -21.71 17.99 31.37
C ALA A 316 -22.33 17.26 30.17
N SER A 317 -21.75 17.35 28.96
CA SER A 317 -22.37 16.86 27.71
C SER A 317 -21.51 15.91 26.87
N SER A 318 -20.26 15.63 27.26
CA SER A 318 -19.31 14.83 26.48
C SER A 318 -19.27 13.36 26.89
N GLU A 319 -18.79 12.51 25.98
CA GLU A 319 -18.49 11.10 26.29
C GLU A 319 -17.29 10.97 27.26
N ASP A 320 -17.25 9.88 28.02
CA ASP A 320 -16.16 9.53 28.96
C ASP A 320 -14.75 9.57 28.34
N SER A 321 -14.66 9.38 27.01
CA SER A 321 -13.42 9.44 26.23
C SER A 321 -12.81 10.84 26.16
N ALA A 322 -13.62 11.90 26.22
CA ALA A 322 -13.19 13.29 26.12
C ALA A 322 -12.80 13.90 27.48
N ILE A 323 -13.38 13.41 28.57
CA ILE A 323 -13.21 13.95 29.93
C ILE A 323 -11.72 14.08 30.37
N PRO A 324 -10.83 13.08 30.17
CA PRO A 324 -9.42 13.23 30.57
C PRO A 324 -8.71 14.38 29.85
N MET A 325 -9.09 14.65 28.60
CA MET A 325 -8.47 15.66 27.76
C MET A 325 -8.92 17.06 28.19
N ILE A 326 -10.23 17.24 28.41
CA ILE A 326 -10.78 18.49 28.95
C ILE A 326 -10.15 18.82 30.31
N LEU A 327 -10.02 17.84 31.22
CA LEU A 327 -9.38 18.04 32.52
C LEU A 327 -7.89 18.40 32.42
N GLN A 328 -7.17 17.86 31.43
CA GLN A 328 -5.76 18.21 31.20
C GLN A 328 -5.60 19.68 30.77
N ASP A 329 -6.46 20.18 29.87
CA ASP A 329 -6.43 21.57 29.42
C ASP A 329 -6.98 22.54 30.51
N MET A 330 -8.02 22.15 31.27
CA MET A 330 -8.46 22.90 32.46
C MET A 330 -7.34 23.03 33.51
N ARG A 331 -6.55 21.97 33.72
CA ARG A 331 -5.38 22.01 34.61
C ARG A 331 -4.31 22.97 34.09
N ALA A 332 -4.05 22.99 32.78
CA ALA A 332 -3.06 23.91 32.20
C ALA A 332 -3.46 25.39 32.38
N ILE A 333 -4.75 25.71 32.20
CA ILE A 333 -5.29 27.04 32.53
C ILE A 333 -5.18 27.31 34.03
N GLY A 334 -5.56 26.37 34.89
CA GLY A 334 -5.50 26.52 36.35
C GLY A 334 -4.09 26.66 36.93
N LEU A 335 -3.05 26.16 36.24
CA LEU A 335 -1.65 26.42 36.59
C LEU A 335 -1.19 27.84 36.22
N THR A 336 -1.88 28.50 35.30
CA THR A 336 -1.58 29.86 34.81
C THR A 336 -2.44 30.92 35.51
N HIS A 337 -3.70 30.60 35.80
CA HIS A 337 -4.70 31.46 36.44
C HIS A 337 -5.41 30.72 37.60
N PRO A 338 -4.74 30.45 38.73
CA PRO A 338 -5.24 29.53 39.77
C PRO A 338 -6.51 30.00 40.48
N GLU A 339 -6.67 31.32 40.63
CA GLU A 339 -7.87 31.94 41.23
C GLU A 339 -9.15 31.59 40.47
N LEU A 340 -9.09 31.48 39.13
CA LEU A 340 -10.24 31.19 38.27
C LEU A 340 -10.68 29.72 38.30
N LEU A 341 -9.86 28.80 38.81
CA LEU A 341 -10.21 27.37 38.85
C LEU A 341 -11.25 27.04 39.93
N THR A 342 -11.26 27.81 41.02
CA THR A 342 -12.05 27.53 42.25
C THR A 342 -13.55 27.25 42.01
N PRO A 343 -14.29 27.99 41.17
CA PRO A 343 -15.71 27.73 40.93
C PRO A 343 -16.00 26.38 40.26
N TYR A 344 -15.06 25.83 39.50
CA TYR A 344 -15.25 24.62 38.69
C TYR A 344 -14.86 23.34 39.46
N MET A 345 -14.14 23.45 40.57
CA MET A 345 -13.60 22.30 41.30
C MET A 345 -14.68 21.41 41.92
N GLU A 346 -15.87 21.95 42.26
CA GLU A 346 -16.98 21.11 42.74
C GLU A 346 -17.49 20.15 41.66
N GLU A 347 -17.56 20.60 40.41
CA GLU A 347 -17.97 19.80 39.25
C GLU A 347 -16.88 18.77 38.89
N VAL A 348 -15.62 19.21 38.80
CA VAL A 348 -14.45 18.36 38.56
C VAL A 348 -14.35 17.24 39.62
N ASN A 349 -14.69 17.53 40.88
CA ASN A 349 -14.66 16.53 41.96
C ASN A 349 -15.70 15.42 41.79
N LYS A 350 -16.91 15.73 41.29
CA LYS A 350 -18.00 14.75 41.09
C LYS A 350 -17.62 13.67 40.07
N LEU A 351 -16.76 13.99 39.10
CA LEU A 351 -16.24 13.04 38.12
C LEU A 351 -15.41 11.91 38.77
N SER A 352 -14.82 12.13 39.94
CA SER A 352 -13.94 11.14 40.58
C SER A 352 -14.65 9.87 41.09
N GLU A 353 -15.97 9.91 41.27
CA GLU A 353 -16.75 8.80 41.85
C GLU A 353 -16.89 7.62 40.87
N ASN A 354 -17.23 7.91 39.60
CA ASN A 354 -17.55 6.89 38.58
C ASN A 354 -16.56 6.79 37.41
N ALA A 355 -15.61 7.72 37.25
CA ALA A 355 -14.73 7.74 36.08
C ALA A 355 -13.51 6.82 36.16
N SER A 356 -12.79 6.73 35.04
CA SER A 356 -11.57 5.92 34.84
C SER A 356 -10.41 6.31 35.76
N SER A 357 -9.41 5.44 35.89
CA SER A 357 -8.20 5.70 36.69
C SER A 357 -7.45 6.95 36.25
N ALA A 358 -7.39 7.24 34.94
CA ALA A 358 -6.77 8.45 34.40
C ALA A 358 -7.49 9.73 34.85
N VAL A 359 -8.83 9.73 34.84
CA VAL A 359 -9.63 10.87 35.35
C VAL A 359 -9.38 11.09 36.84
N ARG A 360 -9.38 10.02 37.65
CA ARG A 360 -9.11 10.12 39.10
C ARG A 360 -7.74 10.73 39.41
N ILE A 361 -6.70 10.35 38.65
CA ILE A 361 -5.35 10.90 38.79
C ILE A 361 -5.31 12.39 38.41
N LEU A 362 -5.98 12.78 37.32
CA LEU A 362 -6.04 14.19 36.89
C LEU A 362 -6.81 15.06 37.90
N VAL A 363 -7.98 14.61 38.37
CA VAL A 363 -8.77 15.30 39.41
C VAL A 363 -7.94 15.46 40.69
N GLN A 364 -7.20 14.42 41.12
CA GLN A 364 -6.34 14.54 42.30
C GLN A 364 -5.19 15.52 42.07
N SER A 365 -4.55 15.49 40.90
CA SER A 365 -3.47 16.42 40.56
C SER A 365 -3.95 17.88 40.59
N MET A 366 -5.16 18.16 40.09
CA MET A 366 -5.77 19.50 40.14
C MET A 366 -6.08 19.96 41.58
N LYS A 367 -6.53 19.04 42.46
CA LYS A 367 -6.71 19.35 43.89
C LYS A 367 -5.37 19.69 44.55
N ASP A 368 -4.34 18.89 44.30
CA ASP A 368 -3.03 19.07 44.93
C ASP A 368 -2.38 20.39 44.47
N ASP A 369 -2.48 20.73 43.19
CA ASP A 369 -2.02 22.02 42.64
C ASP A 369 -2.77 23.20 43.25
N GLN A 370 -4.10 23.13 43.39
CA GLN A 370 -4.92 24.18 43.99
C GLN A 370 -4.65 24.33 45.49
N GLN A 371 -4.52 23.24 46.23
CA GLN A 371 -4.22 23.24 47.66
C GLN A 371 -2.84 23.85 47.93
N LYS A 372 -1.86 23.57 47.05
CA LYS A 372 -0.53 24.19 47.10
C LYS A 372 -0.62 25.71 46.92
N TYR A 373 -1.33 26.20 45.90
CA TYR A 373 -1.55 27.64 45.68
C TYR A 373 -2.23 28.32 46.89
N LEU A 374 -3.28 27.70 47.46
CA LEU A 374 -3.95 28.24 48.65
C LEU A 374 -3.00 28.34 49.85
N THR A 375 -2.17 27.31 50.07
CA THR A 375 -1.18 27.28 51.16
C THR A 375 -0.10 28.35 50.97
N GLU A 376 0.42 28.52 49.74
CA GLU A 376 1.41 29.57 49.42
C GLU A 376 0.82 30.98 49.59
N LYS A 377 -0.45 31.18 49.20
CA LYS A 377 -1.19 32.44 49.37
C LYS A 377 -1.44 32.79 50.84
N GLU A 378 -1.76 31.80 51.68
CA GLU A 378 -1.88 31.97 53.13
C GLU A 378 -0.53 32.33 53.78
N MET A 379 0.57 31.69 53.38
CA MET A 379 1.91 32.02 53.90
C MET A 379 2.33 33.46 53.57
N ILE A 380 2.01 33.96 52.36
CA ILE A 380 2.27 35.34 51.95
C ILE A 380 1.38 36.33 52.73
N SER A 381 0.11 35.98 52.97
CA SER A 381 -0.83 36.76 53.77
C SER A 381 -0.34 36.93 55.22
N VAL A 382 0.12 35.83 55.85
CA VAL A 382 0.63 35.84 57.24
C VAL A 382 1.94 36.63 57.36
N SER A 383 2.83 36.55 56.36
CA SER A 383 4.06 37.36 56.33
C SER A 383 3.75 38.87 56.33
N SER A 384 2.68 39.27 55.65
CA SER A 384 2.27 40.67 55.46
C SER A 384 1.63 41.33 56.70
N GLN A 385 1.35 40.57 57.78
CA GLN A 385 0.67 41.07 58.99
C GLN A 385 1.58 41.28 60.21
N THR A 386 2.91 41.21 60.05
CA THR A 386 3.84 41.49 61.16
C THR A 386 4.01 43.00 61.42
N VAL A 387 3.20 43.52 62.36
CA VAL A 387 3.26 44.92 62.80
C VAL A 387 4.62 45.25 63.45
N THR A 388 5.29 46.26 62.90
CA THR A 388 6.56 46.78 63.43
C THR A 388 6.33 47.54 64.73
N VAL A 389 6.69 46.96 65.88
CA VAL A 389 6.70 47.68 67.17
C VAL A 389 8.05 48.39 67.31
N ILE A 390 8.03 49.73 67.24
CA ILE A 390 9.20 50.58 67.45
C ILE A 390 9.32 50.89 68.96
N THR A 391 10.42 50.47 69.58
CA THR A 391 10.87 51.02 70.86
C THR A 391 12.20 51.75 70.68
N VAL A 392 12.23 53.00 71.16
CA VAL A 392 13.35 53.94 70.97
C VAL A 392 14.32 53.84 72.15
N GLY A 393 15.61 53.62 71.87
CA GLY A 393 16.68 53.62 72.89
C GLY A 393 18.06 53.44 72.27
N ASN A 394 18.86 54.51 72.29
CA ASN A 394 20.19 54.64 71.66
C ASN A 394 21.22 55.01 72.77
N PRO A 395 22.53 55.13 72.52
CA PRO A 395 23.59 54.16 72.19
C PRO A 395 24.65 54.19 73.35
N PRO A 396 26.01 54.13 73.18
CA PRO A 396 26.93 53.57 72.15
C PRO A 396 27.89 52.50 72.76
N ASN A 397 28.70 51.73 72.03
CA ASN A 397 29.86 52.19 71.23
C ASN A 397 30.26 51.14 70.18
N ALA A 398 30.40 51.57 68.93
CA ALA A 398 31.00 50.80 67.85
C ALA A 398 32.33 51.44 67.42
N THR A 399 33.34 50.62 67.14
CA THR A 399 34.51 51.03 66.36
C THR A 399 34.58 50.23 65.06
N HIS A 400 34.11 50.92 64.03
CA HIS A 400 34.19 50.66 62.58
C HIS A 400 35.67 50.57 62.08
N PRO A 401 35.97 50.24 60.80
CA PRO A 401 35.10 50.42 59.63
C PRO A 401 35.09 49.32 58.54
N SER A 402 34.26 49.61 57.52
CA SER A 402 34.38 49.31 56.09
C SER A 402 35.42 48.28 55.64
N GLY A 403 35.10 47.33 54.75
CA GLY A 403 33.99 47.30 53.78
C GLY A 403 34.51 46.66 52.48
N THR A 404 33.62 46.43 51.50
CA THR A 404 33.94 45.81 50.18
C THR A 404 34.67 44.46 50.24
N VAL A 405 33.90 43.37 50.23
CA VAL A 405 34.40 42.06 49.76
C VAL A 405 34.12 41.96 48.26
N SER A 406 35.16 41.70 47.48
CA SER A 406 35.09 41.49 46.04
C SER A 406 35.81 40.19 45.67
N VAL A 407 35.11 39.35 44.90
CA VAL A 407 35.65 38.54 43.81
C VAL A 407 36.78 37.51 44.13
N LYS A 408 36.36 36.23 44.05
CA LYS A 408 36.98 35.08 43.33
C LYS A 408 37.91 34.05 44.02
N THR A 409 37.53 32.79 43.71
CA THR A 409 38.34 31.56 43.49
C THR A 409 38.83 30.73 44.68
N THR A 410 38.35 29.46 44.69
CA THR A 410 39.06 28.19 45.00
C THR A 410 39.93 28.07 46.27
N VAL A 411 39.71 27.01 47.05
CA VAL A 411 40.66 25.86 47.23
C VAL A 411 40.15 24.86 48.30
N VAL A 412 39.94 23.61 47.87
CA VAL A 412 40.25 22.31 48.54
C VAL A 412 39.43 21.77 49.75
N SER A 413 39.04 20.49 49.57
CA SER A 413 38.74 19.39 50.52
C SER A 413 37.51 19.38 51.45
N PRO A 414 36.53 18.50 51.13
CA PRO A 414 35.82 17.67 52.09
C PRO A 414 36.50 16.30 52.30
N ASN A 415 36.13 15.59 53.38
CA ASN A 415 36.42 14.18 53.69
C ASN A 415 35.54 13.82 54.92
N THR A 416 34.90 12.65 55.09
CA THR A 416 34.98 11.34 54.41
C THR A 416 33.64 10.58 54.51
N ALA A 417 33.21 9.92 53.42
CA ALA A 417 32.54 8.61 53.38
C ALA A 417 32.32 8.25 51.90
N ASP A 418 33.12 7.35 51.33
CA ASP A 418 33.38 7.30 49.87
C ASP A 418 33.67 5.87 49.35
N SER A 419 33.78 5.71 48.02
CA SER A 419 34.05 4.49 47.21
C SER A 419 32.80 3.69 46.78
N ASP A 420 32.20 3.80 45.60
CA ASP A 420 32.54 4.37 44.27
C ASP A 420 33.13 3.41 43.19
N LEU A 421 32.85 3.76 41.93
CA LEU A 421 33.47 3.37 40.64
C LEU A 421 33.09 2.06 39.91
N SER A 422 33.24 2.14 38.58
CA SER A 422 32.67 1.22 37.59
C SER A 422 33.58 1.00 36.36
N LEU A 423 33.54 -0.21 35.78
CA LEU A 423 34.17 -0.65 34.50
C LEU A 423 35.72 -0.64 34.47
N PRO A 424 36.45 -1.36 33.55
CA PRO A 424 35.99 -1.97 32.28
C PRO A 424 36.57 -3.38 31.87
N LYS A 425 36.10 -3.89 30.72
CA LYS A 425 36.77 -4.76 29.70
C LYS A 425 37.40 -6.14 30.07
N SER A 426 36.66 -7.20 29.68
CA SER A 426 37.04 -8.33 28.78
C SER A 426 38.32 -9.17 29.00
N VAL A 427 38.20 -10.51 29.07
CA VAL A 427 38.72 -11.50 28.07
C VAL A 427 38.50 -12.99 28.47
N ARG A 428 37.89 -13.76 27.54
CA ARG A 428 37.95 -15.24 27.26
C ARG A 428 37.53 -16.33 28.29
N THR A 429 36.79 -17.32 27.72
CA THR A 429 36.79 -18.80 27.94
C THR A 429 36.70 -19.35 29.38
N SER A 430 35.81 -20.27 29.74
CA SER A 430 34.76 -21.01 29.00
C SER A 430 33.64 -21.44 30.00
N GLU A 431 32.64 -22.29 29.78
CA GLU A 431 32.30 -23.25 28.71
C GLU A 431 30.76 -23.25 28.48
N ARG A 432 30.11 -24.39 28.21
CA ARG A 432 28.64 -24.55 28.26
C ARG A 432 28.23 -25.95 28.72
N GLU A 433 27.26 -26.02 29.63
CA GLU A 433 26.17 -27.02 29.55
C GLU A 433 24.88 -26.47 30.20
N SER A 434 23.75 -27.14 29.93
CA SER A 434 22.42 -26.54 29.97
C SER A 434 21.74 -26.55 31.34
N GLU A 435 20.99 -25.49 31.67
CA GLU A 435 19.56 -25.53 32.07
C GLU A 435 19.01 -24.13 32.37
N ARG A 436 17.71 -23.89 32.10
CA ARG A 436 16.99 -22.66 32.51
C ARG A 436 15.62 -23.03 33.07
N THR A 437 15.37 -22.64 34.32
CA THR A 437 14.05 -22.69 34.96
C THR A 437 13.20 -21.47 34.59
N SER A 438 11.89 -21.66 34.69
CA SER A 438 10.82 -20.75 34.24
C SER A 438 9.83 -20.45 35.37
N SER A 439 9.13 -19.31 35.33
CA SER A 439 7.76 -19.08 35.84
C SER A 439 7.39 -17.58 35.82
N PRO A 440 6.11 -17.19 35.97
CA PRO A 440 4.87 -17.99 35.99
C PRO A 440 3.85 -17.61 34.89
N ALA A 441 2.79 -18.41 34.76
CA ALA A 441 1.63 -18.12 33.90
C ALA A 441 0.32 -18.25 34.70
N SER A 442 -0.75 -17.63 34.18
CA SER A 442 -2.12 -17.66 34.70
C SER A 442 -3.08 -17.77 33.50
N THR A 443 -4.26 -18.39 33.54
CA THR A 443 -4.85 -19.43 34.40
C THR A 443 -5.93 -20.10 33.56
N LEU A 444 -5.88 -21.42 33.34
CA LEU A 444 -6.93 -22.14 32.62
C LEU A 444 -7.97 -22.70 33.61
N VAL A 445 -9.24 -22.35 33.43
CA VAL A 445 -10.35 -22.99 34.14
C VAL A 445 -10.77 -24.23 33.35
N SER A 446 -10.60 -25.39 33.97
CA SER A 446 -11.04 -26.68 33.42
C SER A 446 -11.73 -27.47 34.52
N GLU A 447 -13.06 -27.39 34.60
CA GLU A 447 -13.82 -28.21 35.53
C GLU A 447 -13.98 -29.64 35.01
N ARG A 448 -13.89 -30.59 35.95
CA ARG A 448 -13.92 -32.03 35.68
C ARG A 448 -15.35 -32.54 35.78
N LEU A 449 -15.74 -33.45 34.88
CA LEU A 449 -16.78 -34.45 35.17
C LEU A 449 -16.10 -35.80 35.42
N SER A 450 -16.35 -36.34 36.60
CA SER A 450 -15.74 -37.59 37.08
C SER A 450 -16.50 -38.81 36.56
N ILE A 451 -15.78 -39.81 36.04
CA ILE A 451 -16.33 -41.15 35.78
C ILE A 451 -15.81 -42.09 36.87
N ASN A 452 -16.71 -42.60 37.72
CA ASN A 452 -16.42 -43.72 38.59
C ASN A 452 -16.51 -45.02 37.78
N SER A 453 -15.43 -45.80 37.77
CA SER A 453 -15.43 -47.17 37.26
C SER A 453 -16.04 -48.13 38.30
N ASN A 454 -17.08 -48.87 37.94
CA ASN A 454 -17.42 -50.15 38.57
C ASN A 454 -18.30 -51.04 37.68
N LEU A 455 -17.84 -52.30 37.50
CA LEU A 455 -18.61 -53.53 37.24
C LEU A 455 -19.38 -53.69 35.89
N THR A 456 -18.65 -54.26 34.93
CA THR A 456 -18.99 -55.45 34.09
C THR A 456 -20.43 -55.85 33.76
N THR A 457 -20.66 -55.99 32.44
CA THR A 457 -21.42 -57.07 31.76
C THR A 457 -22.96 -57.09 31.84
N ALA A 458 -23.64 -56.61 30.79
CA ALA A 458 -24.66 -57.38 30.07
C ALA A 458 -25.08 -56.76 28.72
N TYR A 459 -25.20 -57.65 27.74
CA TYR A 459 -25.76 -57.57 26.38
C TYR A 459 -26.87 -56.56 26.02
N LEU A 460 -26.80 -56.10 24.76
CA LEU A 460 -27.89 -55.70 23.85
C LEU A 460 -28.71 -54.43 24.17
N ASN A 461 -28.39 -53.33 23.48
CA ASN A 461 -29.36 -52.66 22.59
C ASN A 461 -28.65 -51.76 21.55
N GLN A 462 -29.23 -51.68 20.35
CA GLN A 462 -28.80 -50.76 19.28
C GLN A 462 -29.62 -49.46 19.32
N ASN A 463 -29.13 -48.41 18.63
CA ASN A 463 -29.73 -47.10 18.42
C ASN A 463 -29.46 -46.01 19.49
N GLU A 464 -28.20 -45.55 19.57
CA GLU A 464 -27.94 -44.12 19.85
C GLU A 464 -27.78 -43.36 18.51
N PRO A 465 -28.30 -42.13 18.40
CA PRO A 465 -28.12 -41.32 17.19
C PRO A 465 -26.67 -40.82 17.10
N VAL A 466 -26.01 -41.09 15.97
CA VAL A 466 -24.69 -40.52 15.67
C VAL A 466 -24.80 -39.00 15.63
N HIS A 467 -24.25 -38.31 16.63
CA HIS A 467 -24.18 -36.85 16.64
C HIS A 467 -23.35 -36.35 15.46
N ASP A 468 -24.03 -35.76 14.46
CA ASP A 468 -23.34 -35.14 13.34
C ASP A 468 -22.79 -33.77 13.76
N GLY A 469 -21.48 -33.71 13.99
CA GLY A 469 -20.79 -32.48 14.36
C GLY A 469 -20.87 -31.36 13.32
N VAL A 470 -21.13 -31.69 12.04
CA VAL A 470 -21.37 -30.67 11.00
C VAL A 470 -22.76 -30.07 11.19
N GLN A 471 -23.78 -30.93 11.35
CA GLN A 471 -25.15 -30.49 11.59
C GLN A 471 -25.25 -29.64 12.86
N HIS A 472 -24.67 -30.09 13.98
CA HIS A 472 -24.69 -29.33 15.23
C HIS A 472 -24.02 -27.96 15.11
N PHE A 473 -22.90 -27.86 14.38
CA PHE A 473 -22.25 -26.58 14.10
C PHE A 473 -23.13 -25.67 13.27
N CYS A 474 -23.73 -26.20 12.20
CA CYS A 474 -24.62 -25.46 11.32
C CYS A 474 -25.90 -24.98 12.02
N GLU A 475 -26.51 -25.80 12.88
CA GLU A 475 -27.65 -25.42 13.72
C GLU A 475 -27.28 -24.27 14.67
N LYS A 476 -26.15 -24.39 15.37
CA LYS A 476 -25.69 -23.41 16.37
C LYS A 476 -25.26 -22.08 15.75
N HIS A 477 -24.70 -22.09 14.54
CA HIS A 477 -24.11 -20.90 13.90
C HIS A 477 -24.87 -20.40 12.67
N PHE A 478 -26.07 -20.92 12.39
CA PHE A 478 -26.86 -20.67 11.18
C PHE A 478 -26.90 -19.18 10.75
N THR A 479 -27.40 -18.31 11.63
CA THR A 479 -27.51 -16.86 11.38
C THR A 479 -26.16 -16.17 11.29
N THR A 480 -25.17 -16.60 12.07
CA THR A 480 -23.80 -16.07 12.03
C THR A 480 -23.12 -16.39 10.69
N ILE A 481 -23.35 -17.58 10.14
CA ILE A 481 -22.87 -18.00 8.82
C ILE A 481 -23.53 -17.15 7.72
N GLN A 482 -24.85 -16.97 7.77
CA GLN A 482 -25.58 -16.13 6.80
C GLN A 482 -25.06 -14.68 6.80
N ASN A 483 -24.97 -14.05 7.97
CA ASN A 483 -24.46 -12.68 8.10
C ASN A 483 -23.01 -12.52 7.62
N TYR A 484 -22.15 -13.52 7.90
CA TYR A 484 -20.78 -13.55 7.41
C TYR A 484 -20.71 -13.64 5.89
N VAL A 485 -21.46 -14.58 5.28
CA VAL A 485 -21.47 -14.79 3.83
C VAL A 485 -22.06 -13.59 3.09
N GLU A 486 -23.16 -12.98 3.57
CA GLU A 486 -23.71 -11.77 2.95
C GLU A 486 -22.68 -10.63 2.96
N LYS A 487 -22.00 -10.39 4.10
CA LYS A 487 -21.00 -9.32 4.25
C LYS A 487 -19.83 -9.42 3.26
N ILE A 488 -19.40 -10.64 2.92
CA ILE A 488 -18.28 -10.85 1.99
C ILE A 488 -18.71 -11.02 0.52
N SER A 489 -19.99 -11.32 0.25
CA SER A 489 -20.49 -11.70 -1.08
C SER A 489 -20.19 -10.68 -2.19
N ALA A 490 -20.19 -9.39 -1.85
CA ALA A 490 -19.85 -8.29 -2.76
C ALA A 490 -18.34 -8.07 -2.98
N ARG A 491 -17.48 -8.67 -2.15
CA ARG A 491 -16.01 -8.58 -2.25
C ARG A 491 -15.39 -9.85 -2.84
N ILE A 492 -15.91 -11.02 -2.46
CA ILE A 492 -15.38 -12.32 -2.88
C ILE A 492 -16.44 -13.09 -3.67
N PRO A 493 -16.24 -13.36 -4.96
CA PRO A 493 -17.09 -14.27 -5.73
C PRO A 493 -16.98 -15.69 -5.15
N LEU A 494 -18.11 -16.39 -5.12
CA LEU A 494 -18.19 -17.75 -4.58
C LEU A 494 -18.13 -18.77 -5.74
N PRO A 495 -17.23 -19.77 -5.70
CA PRO A 495 -17.19 -20.81 -6.73
C PRO A 495 -18.48 -21.61 -6.76
N SER A 496 -19.01 -21.85 -7.96
CA SER A 496 -20.17 -22.72 -8.17
C SER A 496 -19.85 -24.20 -7.94
N LYS A 497 -18.61 -24.62 -8.25
CA LYS A 497 -18.13 -26.00 -8.17
C LYS A 497 -16.63 -26.02 -7.92
N CYS A 498 -16.12 -27.14 -7.41
CA CYS A 498 -14.69 -27.43 -7.35
C CYS A 498 -14.42 -28.86 -7.82
N SER A 499 -13.22 -29.11 -8.35
CA SER A 499 -12.78 -30.41 -8.87
C SER A 499 -11.30 -30.64 -8.55
N VAL A 500 -10.93 -31.87 -8.19
CA VAL A 500 -9.53 -32.23 -7.94
C VAL A 500 -8.86 -32.59 -9.27
N VAL A 501 -7.68 -32.02 -9.53
CA VAL A 501 -6.88 -32.32 -10.72
C VAL A 501 -5.57 -33.00 -10.30
N ASN A 502 -5.23 -34.09 -10.98
CA ASN A 502 -3.94 -34.79 -10.79
C ASN A 502 -2.86 -34.10 -11.65
N GLY A 503 -2.05 -33.23 -11.04
CA GLY A 503 -0.87 -32.65 -11.67
C GLY A 503 0.34 -33.59 -11.65
N LYS A 504 1.38 -33.28 -12.45
CA LYS A 504 2.60 -34.11 -12.58
C LYS A 504 3.34 -34.38 -11.26
N HIS A 505 3.26 -33.45 -10.29
CA HIS A 505 4.00 -33.54 -9.02
C HIS A 505 3.12 -33.38 -7.76
N ARG A 506 1.88 -32.91 -7.89
CA ARG A 506 0.90 -32.85 -6.79
C ARG A 506 -0.53 -32.81 -7.31
N ARG A 507 -1.49 -33.21 -6.48
CA ARG A 507 -2.91 -32.88 -6.67
C ARG A 507 -3.17 -31.43 -6.28
N TYR A 508 -4.13 -30.80 -6.94
CA TYR A 508 -4.59 -29.45 -6.62
C TYR A 508 -6.11 -29.33 -6.88
N VAL A 509 -6.72 -28.26 -6.35
CA VAL A 509 -8.14 -27.97 -6.59
C VAL A 509 -8.27 -26.94 -7.70
N LYS A 510 -9.14 -27.24 -8.66
CA LYS A 510 -9.66 -26.31 -9.67
C LYS A 510 -11.06 -25.86 -9.26
N LEU A 511 -11.24 -24.56 -9.08
CA LEU A 511 -12.50 -23.89 -8.77
C LEU A 511 -13.18 -23.47 -10.08
N HIS A 512 -14.52 -23.44 -10.10
CA HIS A 512 -15.30 -23.05 -11.27
C HIS A 512 -16.37 -22.02 -10.90
N PHE A 513 -16.34 -20.88 -11.57
CA PHE A 513 -17.25 -19.75 -11.37
C PHE A 513 -18.20 -19.64 -12.57
N GLN A 514 -19.46 -19.32 -12.29
CA GLN A 514 -20.52 -19.24 -13.29
C GLN A 514 -21.12 -17.84 -13.29
N CYS A 515 -21.50 -17.34 -14.47
CA CYS A 515 -22.25 -16.08 -14.57
C CYS A 515 -23.67 -16.29 -14.07
N ALA A 516 -24.17 -15.36 -13.24
CA ALA A 516 -25.52 -15.40 -12.71
C ALA A 516 -26.60 -15.14 -13.78
N SER A 517 -26.51 -14.05 -14.54
CA SER A 517 -27.65 -13.57 -15.34
C SER A 517 -27.91 -14.33 -16.66
N GLN A 518 -26.88 -14.96 -17.24
CA GLN A 518 -26.96 -15.81 -18.45
C GLN A 518 -27.83 -15.27 -19.61
N LEU A 519 -27.68 -13.99 -19.94
CA LEU A 519 -28.37 -13.35 -21.09
C LEU A 519 -27.87 -13.91 -22.45
N ASP A 520 -28.54 -13.57 -23.55
CA ASP A 520 -28.29 -14.11 -24.90
C ASP A 520 -26.84 -13.95 -25.41
N HIS A 521 -26.11 -12.97 -24.88
CA HIS A 521 -24.69 -12.74 -25.16
C HIS A 521 -23.77 -12.98 -23.95
N CYS A 522 -24.16 -13.86 -23.02
CA CYS A 522 -23.34 -14.20 -21.86
C CYS A 522 -22.02 -14.88 -22.29
N LEU A 523 -20.88 -14.28 -21.94
CA LEU A 523 -19.53 -14.85 -22.17
C LEU A 523 -19.41 -16.29 -21.63
N TYR A 524 -20.12 -16.60 -20.54
CA TYR A 524 -20.14 -17.88 -19.84
C TYR A 524 -21.54 -18.53 -19.85
N GLY A 525 -22.30 -18.38 -20.94
CA GLY A 525 -23.62 -19.01 -21.09
C GLY A 525 -23.54 -20.53 -21.28
N LYS A 526 -22.40 -21.06 -21.75
CA LYS A 526 -22.15 -22.50 -21.99
C LYS A 526 -20.84 -23.02 -21.39
N SER A 527 -20.14 -22.18 -20.63
CA SER A 527 -18.81 -22.43 -20.07
C SER A 527 -18.72 -21.89 -18.64
N GLN A 528 -17.63 -22.18 -17.94
CA GLN A 528 -17.36 -21.66 -16.60
C GLN A 528 -15.95 -21.07 -16.58
N PHE A 529 -15.73 -20.04 -15.76
CA PHE A 529 -14.39 -19.53 -15.50
C PHE A 529 -13.69 -20.45 -14.50
N SER A 530 -12.49 -20.95 -14.81
CA SER A 530 -11.76 -21.88 -13.95
C SER A 530 -10.52 -21.25 -13.30
N LEU A 531 -10.25 -21.59 -12.03
CA LEU A 531 -9.09 -21.13 -11.27
C LEU A 531 -8.42 -22.31 -10.53
N ASP A 532 -7.12 -22.50 -10.77
CA ASP A 532 -6.29 -23.45 -10.02
C ASP A 532 -5.75 -22.80 -8.75
N THR A 533 -6.27 -23.19 -7.58
CA THR A 533 -5.99 -22.48 -6.32
C THR A 533 -4.76 -23.01 -5.57
N PHE A 534 -3.97 -22.07 -5.05
CA PHE A 534 -2.88 -22.26 -4.10
C PHE A 534 -3.38 -22.30 -2.64
N HIS A 535 -4.61 -21.85 -2.38
CA HIS A 535 -5.23 -21.74 -1.06
C HIS A 535 -6.47 -22.65 -0.87
N PRO A 536 -6.42 -23.96 -1.22
CA PRO A 536 -7.61 -24.81 -1.26
C PRO A 536 -8.29 -25.00 0.09
N LYS A 537 -7.56 -24.91 1.22
CA LYS A 537 -8.18 -25.02 2.56
C LYS A 537 -9.22 -23.92 2.79
N ILE A 538 -8.84 -22.68 2.51
CA ILE A 538 -9.68 -21.50 2.77
C ILE A 538 -10.88 -21.50 1.82
N TRP A 539 -10.67 -21.82 0.54
CA TRP A 539 -11.77 -21.95 -0.44
C TRP A 539 -12.76 -23.06 -0.10
N LEU A 540 -12.31 -24.25 0.28
CA LEU A 540 -13.22 -25.34 0.65
C LEU A 540 -14.06 -25.00 1.90
N HIS A 541 -13.46 -24.31 2.89
CA HIS A 541 -14.21 -23.78 4.03
C HIS A 541 -15.21 -22.70 3.59
N LEU A 542 -14.81 -21.76 2.74
CA LEU A 542 -15.69 -20.69 2.25
C LEU A 542 -16.87 -21.23 1.43
N MET A 543 -16.62 -22.23 0.58
CA MET A 543 -17.65 -22.94 -0.17
C MET A 543 -18.64 -23.63 0.78
N PHE A 544 -18.16 -24.32 1.82
CA PHE A 544 -19.03 -24.92 2.84
C PHE A 544 -19.93 -23.89 3.50
N LEU A 545 -19.36 -22.77 3.98
CA LEU A 545 -20.13 -21.66 4.59
C LEU A 545 -21.17 -21.10 3.62
N SER A 546 -20.83 -20.95 2.33
CA SER A 546 -21.77 -20.46 1.32
C SER A 546 -22.94 -21.40 1.05
N ILE A 547 -22.69 -22.72 1.01
CA ILE A 547 -23.73 -23.72 0.82
C ILE A 547 -24.65 -23.72 2.05
N GLN A 548 -24.10 -23.57 3.26
CA GLN A 548 -24.91 -23.43 4.47
C GLN A 548 -25.75 -22.14 4.46
N ALA A 549 -25.18 -20.99 4.08
CA ALA A 549 -25.92 -19.73 4.03
C ALA A 549 -27.09 -19.76 3.04
N GLN A 550 -26.95 -20.52 1.94
CA GLN A 550 -27.97 -20.73 0.91
C GLN A 550 -28.96 -21.87 1.24
N SER A 551 -28.70 -22.69 2.27
CA SER A 551 -29.57 -23.80 2.66
C SER A 551 -30.68 -23.34 3.61
N SER A 552 -31.89 -23.86 3.41
CA SER A 552 -33.04 -23.58 4.29
C SER A 552 -32.97 -24.28 5.66
N SER A 553 -32.04 -25.23 5.83
CA SER A 553 -31.80 -25.99 7.06
C SER A 553 -30.30 -26.17 7.31
N ALA A 554 -29.95 -26.63 8.50
CA ALA A 554 -28.58 -27.01 8.82
C ALA A 554 -28.12 -28.21 7.97
N LEU A 555 -26.92 -28.11 7.41
CA LEU A 555 -26.28 -29.15 6.60
C LEU A 555 -25.68 -30.25 7.49
N SER A 556 -25.82 -31.47 7.02
CA SER A 556 -25.24 -32.69 7.58
C SER A 556 -24.02 -33.16 6.75
N GLN A 557 -23.28 -34.13 7.27
CA GLN A 557 -22.28 -34.88 6.50
C GLN A 557 -22.89 -35.75 5.39
N ARG A 558 -24.21 -35.96 5.39
CA ARG A 558 -24.92 -36.75 4.38
C ARG A 558 -25.30 -35.93 3.15
N ASP A 559 -25.22 -34.60 3.23
CA ASP A 559 -25.55 -33.72 2.12
C ASP A 559 -24.57 -33.89 0.96
N ASN A 560 -25.09 -33.99 -0.26
CA ASN A 560 -24.29 -34.24 -1.46
C ASN A 560 -23.21 -33.17 -1.66
N ASN A 561 -23.54 -31.90 -1.42
CA ASN A 561 -22.60 -30.79 -1.54
C ASN A 561 -21.47 -30.87 -0.49
N VAL A 562 -21.80 -31.23 0.76
CA VAL A 562 -20.81 -31.41 1.83
C VAL A 562 -19.92 -32.62 1.52
N THR A 563 -20.50 -33.70 0.99
CA THR A 563 -19.77 -34.90 0.53
C THR A 563 -18.80 -34.57 -0.61
N CYS A 564 -19.20 -33.75 -1.59
CA CYS A 564 -18.32 -33.30 -2.67
C CYS A 564 -17.12 -32.47 -2.15
N LEU A 565 -17.35 -31.56 -1.20
CA LEU A 565 -16.27 -30.80 -0.54
C LEU A 565 -15.34 -31.72 0.27
N LYS A 566 -15.90 -32.70 0.98
CA LYS A 566 -15.13 -33.71 1.74
C LYS A 566 -14.23 -34.55 0.84
N VAL A 567 -14.74 -35.01 -0.31
CA VAL A 567 -13.94 -35.71 -1.33
C VAL A 567 -12.80 -34.81 -1.85
N CYS A 568 -13.07 -33.53 -2.11
CA CYS A 568 -12.04 -32.58 -2.53
C CYS A 568 -10.97 -32.35 -1.45
N TRP A 569 -11.37 -32.28 -0.18
CA TRP A 569 -10.46 -32.17 0.96
C TRP A 569 -9.60 -33.42 1.15
N ASP A 570 -10.22 -34.60 1.20
CA ASP A 570 -9.52 -35.86 1.45
C ASP A 570 -8.53 -36.20 0.34
N ALA A 571 -8.79 -35.79 -0.90
CA ALA A 571 -7.87 -35.96 -2.03
C ALA A 571 -6.58 -35.12 -1.93
N LEU A 572 -6.55 -34.08 -1.09
CA LEU A 572 -5.38 -33.21 -0.86
C LEU A 572 -4.43 -33.72 0.23
N LYS A 573 -4.77 -34.81 0.93
CA LYS A 573 -3.96 -35.37 2.02
C LYS A 573 -2.66 -35.98 1.49
N GLY A 574 -1.59 -35.19 1.54
CA GLY A 574 -0.22 -35.69 1.69
C GLY A 574 0.12 -35.91 3.15
N GLU A 575 1.25 -36.58 3.44
CA GLU A 575 1.65 -37.13 4.75
C GLU A 575 1.82 -36.13 5.93
N LYS A 576 1.47 -34.86 5.75
CA LYS A 576 1.64 -33.76 6.73
C LYS A 576 0.46 -32.78 6.78
N SER A 577 -0.77 -33.26 6.53
CA SER A 577 -1.98 -32.41 6.64
C SER A 577 -2.61 -32.49 8.03
N ASP A 578 -2.36 -31.49 8.88
CA ASP A 578 -3.06 -31.37 10.17
C ASP A 578 -4.55 -31.07 9.97
N GLY A 579 -5.41 -31.92 10.55
CA GLY A 579 -6.86 -31.70 10.69
C GLY A 579 -7.77 -32.66 9.92
N THR A 580 -8.98 -32.89 10.46
CA THR A 580 -10.06 -33.61 9.78
C THR A 580 -10.92 -32.66 8.94
N PHE A 581 -11.77 -33.19 8.05
CA PHE A 581 -12.75 -32.35 7.34
C PHE A 581 -13.69 -31.62 8.31
N LEU A 582 -14.10 -32.27 9.41
CA LEU A 582 -14.88 -31.64 10.47
C LEU A 582 -14.11 -30.45 11.06
N THR A 583 -12.83 -30.63 11.40
CA THR A 583 -11.95 -29.58 11.92
C THR A 583 -11.81 -28.39 10.95
N LEU A 584 -11.89 -28.62 9.63
CA LEU A 584 -11.91 -27.54 8.64
C LEU A 584 -13.22 -26.75 8.73
N VAL A 585 -14.36 -27.44 8.61
CA VAL A 585 -15.67 -26.78 8.49
C VAL A 585 -16.19 -26.19 9.80
N THR A 586 -15.64 -26.59 10.95
CA THR A 586 -15.93 -25.99 12.27
C THR A 586 -14.84 -25.03 12.75
N SER A 587 -13.86 -24.69 11.90
CA SER A 587 -12.80 -23.72 12.24
C SER A 587 -13.34 -22.28 12.29
N ALA A 588 -12.52 -21.35 12.79
CA ALA A 588 -12.84 -19.93 12.75
C ALA A 588 -13.07 -19.46 11.30
N PHE A 589 -14.06 -18.59 11.08
CA PHE A 589 -14.35 -18.06 9.75
C PHE A 589 -13.14 -17.30 9.19
N PRO A 590 -12.90 -17.34 7.86
CA PRO A 590 -11.75 -16.69 7.24
C PRO A 590 -11.61 -15.21 7.63
N SER A 591 -10.43 -14.86 8.14
CA SER A 591 -10.10 -13.51 8.62
C SER A 591 -10.01 -12.51 7.46
N VAL A 592 -9.91 -11.21 7.78
CA VAL A 592 -9.69 -10.16 6.76
C VAL A 592 -8.42 -10.44 5.93
N LYS A 593 -7.36 -10.99 6.56
CA LYS A 593 -6.12 -11.38 5.88
C LYS A 593 -6.32 -12.58 4.95
N ASP A 594 -7.13 -13.55 5.35
CA ASP A 594 -7.49 -14.68 4.48
C ASP A 594 -8.31 -14.19 3.28
N GLN A 595 -9.30 -13.32 3.52
CA GLN A 595 -10.12 -12.68 2.49
C GLN A 595 -9.27 -11.88 1.48
N GLU A 596 -8.27 -11.14 1.95
CA GLU A 596 -7.29 -10.44 1.10
C GLU A 596 -6.45 -11.41 0.28
N THR A 597 -6.04 -12.54 0.85
CA THR A 597 -5.30 -13.59 0.15
C THR A 597 -6.14 -14.20 -0.99
N LEU A 598 -7.43 -14.48 -0.76
CA LEU A 598 -8.33 -14.95 -1.82
C LEU A 598 -8.61 -13.88 -2.89
N THR A 599 -8.74 -12.62 -2.46
CA THR A 599 -8.94 -11.47 -3.38
C THR A 599 -7.71 -11.30 -4.28
N GLN A 600 -6.51 -11.44 -3.72
CA GLN A 600 -5.24 -11.41 -4.46
C GLN A 600 -5.15 -12.56 -5.47
N GLU A 601 -5.49 -13.80 -5.08
CA GLU A 601 -5.52 -14.95 -5.99
C GLU A 601 -6.49 -14.72 -7.17
N LEU A 602 -7.65 -14.10 -6.93
CA LEU A 602 -8.60 -13.73 -7.99
C LEU A 602 -8.09 -12.60 -8.91
N HIS A 603 -7.32 -11.64 -8.39
CA HIS A 603 -6.65 -10.61 -9.19
C HIS A 603 -5.53 -11.19 -10.07
N GLU A 604 -4.79 -12.17 -9.55
CA GLU A 604 -3.77 -12.92 -10.29
C GLU A 604 -4.41 -13.79 -11.38
N ALA A 605 -5.55 -14.43 -11.06
CA ALA A 605 -6.38 -15.18 -11.99
C ALA A 605 -7.09 -14.34 -13.06
N ARG A 606 -7.12 -13.00 -12.94
CA ARG A 606 -7.85 -12.07 -13.82
C ARG A 606 -9.39 -12.21 -13.77
N TYR A 607 -9.95 -12.72 -12.67
CA TYR A 607 -11.41 -12.89 -12.54
C TYR A 607 -12.16 -11.54 -12.68
N PHE A 608 -11.67 -10.51 -11.98
CA PHE A 608 -12.29 -9.18 -11.94
C PHE A 608 -12.11 -8.35 -13.23
N ASP A 609 -11.36 -8.82 -14.22
CA ASP A 609 -11.31 -8.20 -15.55
C ASP A 609 -12.51 -8.61 -16.42
N ILE A 610 -13.25 -9.64 -15.98
CA ILE A 610 -14.30 -10.33 -16.75
C ILE A 610 -15.66 -10.31 -16.02
N PHE A 611 -15.64 -10.40 -14.69
CA PHE A 611 -16.82 -10.42 -13.82
C PHE A 611 -16.88 -9.19 -12.93
N GLU A 612 -18.09 -8.63 -12.80
CA GLU A 612 -18.39 -7.50 -11.92
C GLU A 612 -19.59 -7.85 -11.03
N PHE A 613 -19.60 -7.33 -9.79
CA PHE A 613 -20.70 -7.55 -8.87
C PHE A 613 -21.90 -6.70 -9.25
N ASN A 614 -23.02 -7.34 -9.56
CA ASN A 614 -24.27 -6.66 -9.87
C ASN A 614 -25.04 -6.36 -8.58
N ALA A 615 -25.03 -5.09 -8.19
CA ALA A 615 -25.68 -4.64 -6.95
C ALA A 615 -27.21 -4.83 -6.94
N LEU A 616 -27.87 -4.90 -8.11
CA LEU A 616 -29.32 -5.06 -8.21
C LEU A 616 -29.77 -6.48 -7.90
N ILE A 617 -29.04 -7.49 -8.39
CA ILE A 617 -29.32 -8.92 -8.15
C ILE A 617 -28.45 -9.52 -7.03
N LYS A 618 -27.58 -8.72 -6.38
CA LYS A 618 -26.58 -9.14 -5.38
C LYS A 618 -25.70 -10.34 -5.84
N GLN A 619 -25.35 -10.43 -7.12
CA GLN A 619 -24.64 -11.57 -7.69
C GLN A 619 -23.56 -11.16 -8.69
N TRP A 620 -22.55 -12.01 -8.86
CA TRP A 620 -21.48 -11.81 -9.82
C TRP A 620 -21.90 -12.24 -11.24
N SER A 621 -21.78 -11.31 -12.19
CA SER A 621 -22.10 -11.55 -13.58
C SER A 621 -20.96 -11.10 -14.48
N CYS A 622 -20.80 -11.76 -15.62
CA CYS A 622 -19.82 -11.34 -16.62
C CYS A 622 -20.21 -9.97 -17.20
N PHE A 623 -19.23 -9.21 -17.68
CA PHE A 623 -19.42 -7.85 -18.17
C PHE A 623 -20.64 -7.68 -19.11
N MET A 624 -20.83 -8.57 -20.09
CA MET A 624 -21.95 -8.49 -21.05
C MET A 624 -23.33 -8.67 -20.40
N CYS A 625 -23.41 -9.39 -19.28
CA CYS A 625 -24.64 -9.57 -18.51
C CYS A 625 -24.95 -8.37 -17.60
N ASN A 626 -23.94 -7.56 -17.25
CA ASN A 626 -24.11 -6.35 -16.45
C ASN A 626 -24.31 -5.09 -17.31
N HIS A 627 -23.80 -5.08 -18.54
CA HIS A 627 -23.85 -3.94 -19.46
C HIS A 627 -24.37 -4.34 -20.86
N PRO A 628 -25.59 -4.92 -20.98
CA PRO A 628 -26.13 -5.38 -22.26
C PRO A 628 -26.26 -4.26 -23.29
N GLU A 629 -26.44 -3.00 -22.86
CA GLU A 629 -26.53 -1.82 -23.72
C GLU A 629 -25.24 -1.53 -24.50
N LYS A 630 -24.08 -1.93 -23.96
CA LYS A 630 -22.77 -1.73 -24.60
C LYS A 630 -22.46 -2.76 -25.68
N VAL A 631 -23.22 -3.87 -25.74
CA VAL A 631 -22.99 -4.96 -26.68
C VAL A 631 -23.29 -4.55 -28.13
N ASN A 632 -24.36 -3.78 -28.35
CA ASN A 632 -24.84 -3.39 -29.68
C ASN A 632 -23.87 -2.50 -30.48
N GLY A 633 -22.94 -1.81 -29.80
CA GLY A 633 -21.91 -0.99 -30.44
C GLY A 633 -20.58 -1.71 -30.72
N LEU A 634 -20.43 -2.96 -30.25
CA LEU A 634 -19.20 -3.74 -30.33
C LEU A 634 -19.31 -4.95 -31.29
N LEU A 635 -20.54 -5.28 -31.72
CA LEU A 635 -20.86 -6.37 -32.62
C LEU A 635 -21.35 -5.84 -33.97
N GLN A 636 -20.79 -6.35 -35.08
CA GLN A 636 -21.36 -6.22 -36.41
C GLN A 636 -21.60 -7.62 -36.98
N ASP A 637 -22.81 -7.88 -37.49
CA ASP A 637 -23.27 -9.20 -37.95
C ASP A 637 -23.05 -10.34 -36.93
N GLY A 638 -23.18 -10.02 -35.63
CA GLY A 638 -23.00 -10.97 -34.52
C GLY A 638 -21.54 -11.30 -34.17
N LEU A 639 -20.56 -10.64 -34.81
CA LEU A 639 -19.14 -10.82 -34.55
C LEU A 639 -18.51 -9.53 -33.97
N PRO A 640 -17.54 -9.63 -33.04
CA PRO A 640 -16.85 -8.48 -32.51
C PRO A 640 -15.99 -7.83 -33.61
N LEU A 641 -16.25 -6.53 -33.85
CA LEU A 641 -15.54 -5.73 -34.85
C LEU A 641 -15.04 -4.43 -34.21
N ILE A 642 -13.72 -4.22 -34.23
CA ILE A 642 -13.12 -2.94 -33.84
C ILE A 642 -11.86 -2.69 -34.67
N ALA A 643 -11.68 -1.44 -35.09
CA ALA A 643 -10.52 -1.01 -35.86
C ALA A 643 -10.05 0.38 -35.42
N GLY A 644 -8.74 0.61 -35.41
CA GLY A 644 -8.16 1.87 -34.95
C GLY A 644 -6.64 1.82 -34.74
N GLN A 645 -6.06 2.96 -34.35
CA GLN A 645 -4.62 3.08 -34.11
C GLN A 645 -4.23 2.70 -32.68
N LEU A 646 -3.31 1.74 -32.54
CA LEU A 646 -2.70 1.38 -31.26
C LEU A 646 -1.18 1.54 -31.32
N LYS A 647 -0.57 1.98 -30.22
CA LYS A 647 0.88 1.86 -29.95
C LYS A 647 1.12 0.44 -29.42
N GLU A 648 1.79 -0.44 -30.17
CA GLU A 648 2.26 -1.78 -29.72
C GLU A 648 3.63 -1.64 -29.03
N LYS A 649 3.81 -2.21 -27.83
CA LYS A 649 5.10 -2.29 -27.14
C LYS A 649 5.86 -3.54 -27.60
N LYS A 650 6.72 -3.40 -28.62
CA LYS A 650 7.36 -4.54 -29.31
C LYS A 650 8.89 -4.52 -29.15
N GLY A 651 9.43 -5.66 -28.72
CA GLY A 651 10.86 -5.93 -28.56
C GLY A 651 11.04 -7.36 -28.04
N LYS A 652 12.12 -8.06 -28.44
CA LYS A 652 12.41 -9.43 -27.98
C LYS A 652 12.69 -9.50 -26.48
N TRP A 653 13.17 -8.40 -25.91
CA TRP A 653 13.62 -8.29 -24.52
C TRP A 653 12.71 -7.30 -23.77
N LYS A 654 12.40 -7.57 -22.49
CA LYS A 654 11.41 -6.78 -21.71
C LYS A 654 11.74 -5.27 -21.62
N PHE A 655 13.02 -4.94 -21.75
CA PHE A 655 13.62 -3.61 -21.62
C PHE A 655 13.75 -2.91 -22.99
N LEU A 656 13.98 -3.64 -24.10
CA LEU A 656 13.91 -3.14 -25.49
C LEU A 656 12.48 -2.94 -26.04
N LYS A 657 11.43 -3.04 -25.22
CA LYS A 657 10.06 -2.91 -25.74
C LYS A 657 9.73 -1.43 -26.03
N ARG A 658 10.06 -0.96 -27.24
CA ARG A 658 9.66 0.36 -27.77
C ARG A 658 8.20 0.36 -28.24
N TRP A 659 7.54 1.53 -28.15
CA TRP A 659 6.20 1.74 -28.70
C TRP A 659 6.25 1.98 -30.21
N LYS A 660 5.48 1.21 -30.99
CA LYS A 660 5.31 1.42 -32.44
C LYS A 660 3.83 1.61 -32.74
N THR A 661 3.46 2.75 -33.33
CA THR A 661 2.07 2.98 -33.76
C THR A 661 1.77 2.12 -35.00
N ARG A 662 0.65 1.41 -34.97
CA ARG A 662 0.10 0.60 -36.06
C ARG A 662 -1.41 0.80 -36.13
N TYR A 663 -2.01 0.49 -37.27
CA TYR A 663 -3.45 0.36 -37.41
C TYR A 663 -3.83 -1.12 -37.23
N PHE A 664 -4.65 -1.41 -36.22
CA PHE A 664 -5.15 -2.75 -35.91
C PHE A 664 -6.61 -2.89 -36.30
N THR A 665 -7.00 -4.12 -36.68
CA THR A 665 -8.39 -4.53 -36.90
C THR A 665 -8.61 -5.88 -36.25
N LEU A 666 -9.57 -5.96 -35.34
CA LEU A 666 -10.17 -7.20 -34.87
C LEU A 666 -11.40 -7.47 -35.73
N SER A 667 -11.40 -8.58 -36.47
CA SER A 667 -12.52 -9.00 -37.34
C SER A 667 -12.51 -10.51 -37.52
N GLY A 668 -13.66 -11.18 -37.47
CA GLY A 668 -13.76 -12.61 -37.78
C GLY A 668 -12.90 -13.54 -36.90
N GLY A 669 -12.71 -13.18 -35.61
CA GLY A 669 -11.88 -13.96 -34.69
C GLY A 669 -10.36 -13.84 -34.93
N GLN A 670 -9.92 -12.83 -35.69
CA GLN A 670 -8.50 -12.54 -35.94
C GLN A 670 -8.18 -11.11 -35.53
N PHE A 671 -7.12 -10.92 -34.74
CA PHE A 671 -6.56 -9.61 -34.41
C PHE A 671 -5.38 -9.33 -35.35
N THR A 672 -5.54 -8.37 -36.26
CA THR A 672 -4.66 -8.17 -37.41
C THR A 672 -4.06 -6.77 -37.47
N TYR A 673 -2.87 -6.63 -38.05
CA TYR A 673 -2.32 -5.33 -38.43
C TYR A 673 -1.43 -5.42 -39.68
N SER A 674 -1.30 -4.30 -40.39
CA SER A 674 -0.39 -4.21 -41.55
C SER A 674 0.99 -3.70 -41.13
N LYS A 675 2.04 -4.35 -41.62
CA LYS A 675 3.45 -4.00 -41.38
C LYS A 675 4.04 -3.18 -42.53
N SER A 676 3.49 -3.34 -43.73
CA SER A 676 3.78 -2.70 -45.01
C SER A 676 2.71 -3.16 -46.02
N ASP A 677 2.55 -2.49 -47.17
CA ASP A 677 1.48 -2.75 -48.16
C ASP A 677 1.34 -4.21 -48.64
N LEU A 678 2.37 -5.05 -48.45
CA LEU A 678 2.42 -6.46 -48.86
C LEU A 678 2.46 -7.47 -47.70
N ARG A 679 2.44 -7.06 -46.42
CA ARG A 679 2.56 -7.99 -45.26
C ARG A 679 1.63 -7.62 -44.10
N LYS A 680 0.67 -8.52 -43.83
CA LYS A 680 -0.20 -8.51 -42.65
C LYS A 680 0.34 -9.48 -41.59
N GLU A 681 0.44 -9.04 -40.33
CA GLU A 681 0.64 -9.91 -39.17
C GLU A 681 -0.71 -10.15 -38.50
N THR A 682 -0.95 -11.40 -38.06
CA THR A 682 -2.23 -11.86 -37.53
C THR A 682 -2.02 -12.66 -36.25
N LEU A 683 -2.73 -12.30 -35.18
CA LEU A 683 -2.89 -13.08 -33.97
C LEU A 683 -4.30 -13.72 -33.96
N PRO A 684 -4.39 -15.06 -34.11
CA PRO A 684 -5.66 -15.75 -33.95
C PRO A 684 -6.17 -15.61 -32.52
N VAL A 685 -7.44 -15.24 -32.37
CA VAL A 685 -8.04 -15.03 -31.04
C VAL A 685 -8.08 -16.31 -30.22
N SER A 686 -8.12 -17.48 -30.87
CA SER A 686 -8.00 -18.79 -30.23
C SER A 686 -6.69 -19.05 -29.48
N LYS A 687 -5.64 -18.24 -29.70
CA LYS A 687 -4.38 -18.30 -28.95
C LYS A 687 -4.36 -17.39 -27.72
N ILE A 688 -5.33 -16.50 -27.58
CA ILE A 688 -5.40 -15.53 -26.49
C ILE A 688 -5.98 -16.23 -25.26
N GLN A 689 -5.20 -16.27 -24.18
CA GLN A 689 -5.58 -16.83 -22.89
C GLN A 689 -6.32 -15.80 -22.03
N SER A 690 -5.86 -14.55 -22.02
CA SER A 690 -6.52 -13.45 -21.31
C SER A 690 -6.16 -12.08 -21.90
N VAL A 691 -6.97 -11.08 -21.58
CA VAL A 691 -6.77 -9.68 -21.98
C VAL A 691 -6.96 -8.80 -20.74
N LYS A 692 -6.05 -7.87 -20.47
CA LYS A 692 -6.08 -7.06 -19.25
C LYS A 692 -6.09 -5.57 -19.59
N ALA A 693 -7.03 -4.80 -19.01
CA ALA A 693 -6.91 -3.34 -18.99
C ALA A 693 -5.85 -2.93 -17.94
N VAL A 694 -4.87 -2.11 -18.33
CA VAL A 694 -3.86 -1.58 -17.40
C VAL A 694 -4.49 -0.42 -16.62
N ARG A 695 -5.08 -0.74 -15.46
CA ARG A 695 -5.70 0.21 -14.52
C ARG A 695 -4.65 0.81 -13.56
N LYS A 696 -4.93 1.98 -13.00
CA LYS A 696 -3.98 2.78 -12.18
C LYS A 696 -3.37 1.97 -11.02
N GLY A 697 -2.07 1.66 -11.13
CA GLY A 697 -1.18 1.26 -10.06
C GLY A 697 0.15 2.01 -10.17
N ILE A 698 1.00 1.95 -9.14
CA ILE A 698 2.20 2.81 -8.98
C ILE A 698 3.29 2.55 -10.05
N ARG A 699 3.13 1.52 -10.90
CA ARG A 699 4.04 1.20 -12.02
C ARG A 699 3.31 0.95 -13.36
N ASP A 700 2.03 1.32 -13.46
CA ASP A 700 1.16 0.93 -14.57
C ASP A 700 1.06 1.99 -15.68
N ILE A 701 1.10 1.54 -16.93
CA ILE A 701 1.13 2.38 -18.13
C ILE A 701 -0.27 2.96 -18.41
N PRO A 702 -0.47 4.29 -18.37
CA PRO A 702 -1.79 4.87 -18.57
C PRO A 702 -2.31 4.65 -20.00
N LYS A 703 -3.59 4.28 -20.09
CA LYS A 703 -4.31 3.96 -21.34
C LYS A 703 -3.71 2.77 -22.13
N ALA A 704 -3.20 1.77 -21.43
CA ALA A 704 -2.72 0.52 -22.04
C ALA A 704 -3.62 -0.71 -21.75
N PHE A 705 -3.47 -1.75 -22.56
CA PHE A 705 -3.98 -3.09 -22.31
C PHE A 705 -2.96 -4.15 -22.73
N GLU A 706 -3.04 -5.34 -22.13
CA GLU A 706 -2.15 -6.46 -22.39
C GLU A 706 -2.94 -7.64 -22.97
N ILE A 707 -2.37 -8.34 -23.95
CA ILE A 707 -2.89 -9.62 -24.47
C ILE A 707 -1.88 -10.70 -24.10
N PHE A 708 -2.34 -11.74 -23.43
CA PHE A 708 -1.54 -12.90 -23.04
C PHE A 708 -1.88 -14.09 -23.94
N THR A 709 -0.86 -14.65 -24.59
CA THR A 709 -0.89 -15.96 -25.25
C THR A 709 -0.02 -16.94 -24.47
N GLU A 710 -0.07 -18.23 -24.81
CA GLU A 710 0.77 -19.27 -24.18
C GLU A 710 2.28 -18.99 -24.28
N ASP A 711 2.68 -18.35 -25.37
CA ASP A 711 4.07 -18.08 -25.76
C ASP A 711 4.51 -16.62 -25.54
N GLN A 712 3.59 -15.64 -25.44
CA GLN A 712 3.95 -14.22 -25.47
C GLN A 712 2.96 -13.29 -24.76
N THR A 713 3.50 -12.22 -24.14
CA THR A 713 2.71 -11.06 -23.70
C THR A 713 2.92 -9.88 -24.65
N TYR A 714 1.82 -9.46 -25.28
CA TYR A 714 1.72 -8.26 -26.10
C TYR A 714 1.15 -7.12 -25.25
N VAL A 715 1.62 -5.89 -25.46
CA VAL A 715 1.14 -4.71 -24.73
C VAL A 715 0.77 -3.64 -25.75
N PHE A 716 -0.42 -3.07 -25.64
CA PHE A 716 -0.97 -2.07 -26.56
C PHE A 716 -1.42 -0.83 -25.80
N LYS A 717 -1.36 0.35 -26.43
CA LYS A 717 -1.83 1.63 -25.87
C LYS A 717 -2.70 2.34 -26.90
N ALA A 718 -3.93 2.69 -26.54
CA ALA A 718 -4.88 3.31 -27.47
C ALA A 718 -4.54 4.79 -27.74
N LYS A 719 -4.71 5.24 -28.99
CA LYS A 719 -4.65 6.66 -29.38
C LYS A 719 -6.02 7.09 -29.95
N GLY A 720 -6.56 8.21 -29.47
CA GLY A 720 -7.76 8.85 -30.04
C GLY A 720 -9.01 8.77 -29.15
N HIS A 721 -10.18 8.89 -29.78
CA HIS A 721 -11.50 8.91 -29.12
C HIS A 721 -12.01 7.52 -28.67
N GLN A 722 -11.43 6.43 -29.17
CA GLN A 722 -11.77 5.08 -28.72
C GLN A 722 -11.04 4.76 -27.41
N ASN A 723 -11.79 4.30 -26.41
CA ASN A 723 -11.22 3.94 -25.11
C ASN A 723 -10.57 2.55 -25.14
N VAL A 724 -9.54 2.37 -24.30
CA VAL A 724 -8.92 1.06 -24.02
C VAL A 724 -9.95 0.00 -23.66
N GLU A 725 -10.97 0.40 -22.92
CA GLU A 725 -12.06 -0.45 -22.47
C GLU A 725 -12.80 -1.09 -23.65
N GLN A 726 -13.04 -0.36 -24.74
CA GLN A 726 -13.70 -0.89 -25.94
C GLN A 726 -12.85 -1.98 -26.61
N TRP A 727 -11.52 -1.78 -26.70
CA TRP A 727 -10.60 -2.78 -27.23
C TRP A 727 -10.55 -4.04 -26.36
N VAL A 728 -10.46 -3.88 -25.04
CA VAL A 728 -10.47 -4.99 -24.08
C VAL A 728 -11.81 -5.74 -24.11
N GLN A 729 -12.93 -5.03 -24.23
CA GLN A 729 -14.27 -5.61 -24.35
C GLN A 729 -14.41 -6.43 -25.64
N CYS A 730 -14.14 -5.84 -26.82
CA CYS A 730 -14.20 -6.55 -28.09
C CYS A 730 -13.32 -7.81 -28.12
N LEU A 731 -12.11 -7.75 -27.55
CA LEU A 731 -11.22 -8.90 -27.49
C LEU A 731 -11.76 -10.00 -26.55
N HIS A 732 -12.28 -9.67 -25.36
CA HIS A 732 -12.91 -10.65 -24.48
C HIS A 732 -14.11 -11.36 -25.13
N ILE A 733 -14.95 -10.61 -25.84
CA ILE A 733 -16.06 -11.16 -26.63
C ILE A 733 -15.53 -12.17 -27.66
N ALA A 734 -14.50 -11.78 -28.41
CA ALA A 734 -13.91 -12.64 -29.44
C ALA A 734 -13.32 -13.94 -28.83
N VAL A 735 -12.63 -13.85 -27.68
CA VAL A 735 -12.06 -15.00 -26.97
C VAL A 735 -13.14 -15.96 -26.52
N ALA A 736 -14.19 -15.47 -25.85
CA ALA A 736 -15.29 -16.31 -25.37
C ALA A 736 -16.03 -17.00 -26.53
N HIS A 737 -16.31 -16.28 -27.62
CA HIS A 737 -16.90 -16.87 -28.83
C HIS A 737 -16.00 -17.95 -29.45
N SER A 738 -14.68 -17.73 -29.51
CA SER A 738 -13.73 -18.73 -30.03
C SER A 738 -13.68 -19.99 -29.16
N GLN A 739 -13.71 -19.86 -27.83
CA GLN A 739 -13.71 -21.00 -26.91
C GLN A 739 -15.03 -21.79 -27.00
N ASN A 740 -16.17 -21.10 -27.09
CA ASN A 740 -17.49 -21.72 -27.28
C ASN A 740 -17.66 -22.41 -28.64
N ALA A 741 -16.92 -21.99 -29.69
CA ALA A 741 -16.92 -22.68 -30.97
C ALA A 741 -16.12 -23.99 -30.93
N GLN A 742 -14.96 -23.99 -30.28
CA GLN A 742 -14.07 -25.17 -30.21
C GLN A 742 -14.72 -26.36 -29.49
N THR A 743 -15.48 -26.12 -28.41
CA THR A 743 -16.21 -27.19 -27.70
C THR A 743 -17.26 -27.87 -28.58
N THR A 744 -17.92 -27.14 -29.48
CA THR A 744 -18.90 -27.73 -30.42
C THR A 744 -18.28 -28.54 -31.55
N ASP A 745 -16.97 -28.41 -31.80
CA ASP A 745 -16.27 -29.14 -32.86
C ASP A 745 -15.63 -30.44 -32.33
N THR A 746 -15.37 -30.52 -31.01
CA THR A 746 -15.04 -31.77 -30.32
C THR A 746 -16.21 -32.77 -30.26
N ASP A 747 -17.44 -32.30 -30.03
CA ASP A 747 -18.64 -33.16 -30.03
C ASP A 747 -18.97 -33.73 -31.42
N LYS A 748 -18.48 -33.10 -32.51
CA LYS A 748 -18.67 -33.55 -33.90
C LYS A 748 -17.61 -34.53 -34.39
N LYS A 749 -16.59 -34.84 -33.58
CA LYS A 749 -15.48 -35.75 -33.93
C LYS A 749 -15.54 -37.12 -33.24
N ALA A 750 -16.68 -37.49 -32.66
CA ALA A 750 -17.00 -38.88 -32.38
C ALA A 750 -17.50 -39.56 -33.68
N PRO A 751 -16.85 -40.61 -34.19
CA PRO A 751 -17.34 -41.31 -35.38
C PRO A 751 -18.58 -42.13 -35.07
N ASP A 752 -19.67 -41.86 -35.78
CA ASP A 752 -20.92 -42.60 -35.69
C ASP A 752 -20.71 -44.11 -35.89
N ARG A 753 -21.18 -44.91 -34.91
CA ARG A 753 -21.55 -46.31 -35.14
C ARG A 753 -23.06 -46.44 -34.96
N PRO A 754 -23.82 -46.80 -36.02
CA PRO A 754 -25.27 -46.89 -35.92
C PRO A 754 -25.68 -48.03 -34.97
N ARG A 755 -26.61 -47.72 -34.06
CA ARG A 755 -27.28 -48.73 -33.22
C ARG A 755 -28.09 -49.69 -34.10
N SER A 756 -27.72 -50.97 -34.09
CA SER A 756 -28.62 -52.06 -34.48
C SER A 756 -29.15 -52.75 -33.22
N MET A 757 -30.45 -52.95 -33.14
CA MET A 757 -31.10 -53.70 -32.05
C MET A 757 -31.00 -55.20 -32.32
N VAL A 758 -30.32 -55.97 -31.47
CA VAL A 758 -30.46 -57.44 -31.41
C VAL A 758 -30.50 -57.89 -29.94
N VAL A 759 -31.35 -58.90 -29.70
CA VAL A 759 -31.72 -59.46 -28.40
C VAL A 759 -30.64 -60.39 -27.81
N GLU A 760 -30.73 -60.62 -26.50
CA GLU A 760 -29.91 -61.46 -25.61
C GLU A 760 -29.31 -62.76 -26.20
N ARG A 761 -28.06 -63.08 -25.80
CA ARG A 761 -27.73 -64.25 -24.93
C ARG A 761 -26.25 -64.27 -24.47
N PRO A 762 -25.88 -65.04 -23.41
CA PRO A 762 -24.62 -64.85 -22.67
C PRO A 762 -23.54 -65.95 -22.84
N ARG A 763 -22.38 -65.73 -22.16
CA ARG A 763 -21.17 -66.59 -22.04
C ARG A 763 -20.22 -66.53 -23.26
N SER A 764 -18.89 -66.74 -23.14
CA SER A 764 -18.07 -67.33 -22.05
C SER A 764 -16.66 -66.72 -21.94
N LEU A 765 -15.94 -67.06 -20.86
CA LEU A 765 -14.50 -66.79 -20.66
C LEU A 765 -13.61 -67.53 -21.67
N ILE A 766 -12.38 -67.03 -21.86
CA ILE A 766 -11.08 -67.73 -22.05
C ILE A 766 -10.01 -66.62 -22.26
N THR A 767 -9.06 -66.37 -21.35
CA THR A 767 -7.70 -66.97 -21.23
C THR A 767 -6.87 -66.89 -22.52
N ASP A 768 -5.58 -66.54 -22.54
CA ASP A 768 -4.60 -66.03 -21.55
C ASP A 768 -3.34 -65.59 -22.34
N THR A 769 -2.20 -65.40 -21.68
CA THR A 769 -0.81 -65.38 -22.20
C THR A 769 -0.42 -64.17 -23.09
N LYS A 770 0.31 -63.17 -22.57
CA LYS A 770 1.69 -63.11 -22.00
C LYS A 770 2.81 -63.05 -23.05
N LEU A 771 3.48 -61.91 -23.08
CA LEU A 771 4.87 -61.78 -22.63
C LEU A 771 5.10 -60.38 -22.05
#